data_AF-A0A8C8GCH5-F1
#
_entry.id   AF-A0A8C8GCH5-F1
#
_cell.length_a   1.000
_cell.length_b   1.000
_cell.length_c   1.000
_cell.angle_alpha   90.00
_cell.angle_beta   90.00
_cell.angle_gamma   90.00
#
_symmetry.space_group_name_H-M   'P 1'
#
loop_
_entity.id
_entity.type
_entity.pdbx_description
1 polymer ?
#
loop_
_entity_poly.entity_id
_entity_poly.type
_entity_poly.pdbx_seq_one_letter_code
_entity_poly.pdbx_strand_id
1 'polypeptide(L)'
;MMLRTCVFAMAVGLCIDITTLAFGASISQTGTITFDAFGNVVRLWVVAGIRLVLLLGLSLLTLGSIKPVFKRWLAVHCFLAPVYETGRLMLYGGSPERVYGSLGLGSPSLWLLCTVAAAAAALFWETTFPDSNGESNGKQKTQKARVLFMRVLIFYRPDILLLVGAFIFLSLAVLCEMFIPFYTGKVIDILGTQYKWNNFLTAIILMGLYSLGSSFSAGCRGGLFMCAINSFTCRMKVKLFGALVKQEIGFFETIKTGDITSRLSTDTTLMGRAVALNVNVLLRTLIKTVGMLSLMMSLSWKLTLLMLMETPITGLLQSVHDNYYQRLSKEVQDSIARANEAAGETVGGIRTVRSFKTEQHEAGRYNDRLMDTHNRKTRRDTVMAVYLLLRRLTAVVMQVAMLYYGRLFIQRGQMSTGNLVSFILYQSDLADNIRTLIYIFGDMLNSVGAAGKVFEYLDREPQVSTKGTLQPETLTGHVQFHNLSFSYPTRQERKVLQGFSLELRPGQLTALVGPSGGGKSTCVSLLERFYQPQQGEILLDGLPLQSYQHHYLHRKIAMVGQEPVLFSGSVKDNIAYGLADCSLERVQEAARRANAHSFISQLEKGYDTDVGERGGQLSGGEKQRIAIARALIREPQVLILDEVTSALDTESEHMVRHPSSHEPYSFSLPSFILSIW
;
A
#
# COMPACT_ATOMS: atom_id res chain seq x y z
N MET A 1 -1.86 -22.27 0.99
CA MET A 1 -1.41 -23.67 1.12
C MET A 1 -0.74 -23.96 2.47
N MET A 2 0.16 -23.09 2.97
CA MET A 2 0.76 -23.22 4.32
C MET A 2 -0.27 -23.18 5.45
N LEU A 3 -1.12 -22.14 5.50
CA LEU A 3 -2.19 -22.01 6.50
C LEU A 3 -3.13 -23.25 6.52
N ARG A 4 -3.39 -23.84 5.35
CA ARG A 4 -4.24 -25.04 5.17
C ARG A 4 -3.62 -26.29 5.80
N THR A 5 -2.30 -26.44 5.72
CA THR A 5 -1.58 -27.55 6.36
C THR A 5 -1.34 -27.30 7.84
N CYS A 6 -1.18 -26.04 8.27
CA CYS A 6 -1.10 -25.68 9.69
C CYS A 6 -2.43 -25.92 10.42
N VAL A 7 -3.57 -25.53 9.84
CA VAL A 7 -4.90 -25.77 10.44
C VAL A 7 -5.21 -27.27 10.51
N PHE A 8 -4.87 -28.05 9.48
CA PHE A 8 -5.01 -29.50 9.52
C PHE A 8 -4.10 -30.15 10.58
N ALA A 9 -2.83 -29.74 10.66
CA ALA A 9 -1.92 -30.22 11.69
C ALA A 9 -2.40 -29.82 13.11
N MET A 10 -2.91 -28.61 13.30
CA MET A 10 -3.51 -28.15 14.55
C MET A 10 -4.75 -28.99 14.94
N ALA A 11 -5.59 -29.36 13.98
CA ALA A 11 -6.75 -30.24 14.22
C ALA A 11 -6.34 -31.67 14.62
N VAL A 12 -5.31 -32.23 13.97
CA VAL A 12 -4.72 -33.53 14.33
C VAL A 12 -4.05 -33.46 15.70
N GLY A 13 -3.33 -32.37 15.99
CA GLY A 13 -2.74 -32.09 17.31
C GLY A 13 -3.79 -31.99 18.41
N LEU A 14 -4.92 -31.34 18.15
CA LEU A 14 -6.08 -31.28 19.06
C LEU A 14 -6.66 -32.66 19.32
N CYS A 15 -6.79 -33.53 18.31
CA CYS A 15 -7.27 -34.90 18.49
C CYS A 15 -6.30 -35.74 19.34
N ILE A 16 -5.00 -35.60 19.10
CA ILE A 16 -3.95 -36.28 19.88
C ILE A 16 -3.98 -35.77 21.34
N ASP A 17 -4.09 -34.47 21.56
CA ASP A 17 -4.08 -33.89 22.91
C ASP A 17 -5.35 -34.27 23.71
N ILE A 18 -6.51 -34.35 23.06
CA ILE A 18 -7.77 -34.90 23.63
C ILE A 18 -7.57 -36.36 24.09
N THR A 19 -6.90 -37.20 23.30
CA THR A 19 -6.62 -38.60 23.68
C THR A 19 -5.64 -38.71 24.84
N THR A 20 -4.63 -37.84 24.92
CA THR A 20 -3.69 -37.81 26.06
C THR A 20 -4.33 -37.28 27.35
N LEU A 21 -5.27 -36.32 27.27
CA LEU A 21 -6.06 -35.86 28.41
C LEU A 21 -7.01 -36.93 28.94
N ALA A 22 -7.63 -37.71 28.05
CA ALA A 22 -8.47 -38.85 28.44
C ALA A 22 -7.65 -39.94 29.16
N PHE A 23 -6.39 -40.15 28.74
CA PHE A 23 -5.48 -41.10 29.36
C PHE A 23 -4.93 -40.60 30.71
N GLY A 24 -4.63 -39.30 30.83
CA GLY A 24 -4.16 -38.67 32.07
C GLY A 24 -5.22 -38.64 33.19
N ALA A 25 -6.50 -38.52 32.85
CA ALA A 25 -7.60 -38.59 33.80
C ALA A 25 -7.76 -39.98 34.46
N SER A 26 -7.30 -41.07 33.81
CA SER A 26 -7.21 -42.39 34.43
C SER A 26 -6.06 -42.52 35.43
N ILE A 27 -4.99 -41.76 35.27
CA ILE A 27 -3.78 -41.85 36.12
C ILE A 27 -3.94 -41.02 37.41
N SER A 28 -4.78 -39.96 37.40
CA SER A 28 -5.02 -39.13 38.59
C SER A 28 -5.85 -39.81 39.70
N GLN A 29 -6.39 -41.02 39.47
CA GLN A 29 -7.05 -41.80 40.53
C GLN A 29 -6.07 -42.54 41.45
N THR A 30 -4.77 -42.55 41.14
CA THR A 30 -3.75 -43.26 41.91
C THR A 30 -2.56 -42.33 42.24
N GLY A 31 -2.59 -41.64 43.37
CA GLY A 31 -1.37 -41.04 43.96
C GLY A 31 -1.54 -39.68 44.63
N THR A 32 -1.61 -39.69 45.96
CA THR A 32 -1.54 -38.54 46.88
C THR A 32 -0.08 -38.17 47.20
N ILE A 33 0.35 -36.95 46.85
CA ILE A 33 1.49 -36.27 47.48
C ILE A 33 1.16 -34.76 47.55
N THR A 34 1.13 -34.21 48.77
CA THR A 34 0.88 -32.79 49.06
C THR A 34 2.18 -32.00 49.17
N PHE A 35 2.31 -30.90 48.42
CA PHE A 35 3.38 -29.91 48.56
C PHE A 35 2.78 -28.49 48.59
N ASP A 36 3.45 -27.60 49.31
CA ASP A 36 3.06 -26.20 49.57
C ASP A 36 2.96 -25.33 48.30
N ALA A 37 2.34 -24.14 48.43
CA ALA A 37 1.94 -23.25 47.34
C ALA A 37 3.03 -22.95 46.26
N PHE A 38 4.31 -22.85 46.65
CA PHE A 38 5.43 -22.67 45.70
C PHE A 38 5.76 -23.95 44.92
N GLY A 39 5.59 -25.13 45.53
CA GLY A 39 5.79 -26.43 44.90
C GLY A 39 4.73 -26.73 43.82
N ASN A 40 3.50 -26.21 43.97
CA ASN A 40 2.45 -26.36 42.96
C ASN A 40 2.76 -25.59 41.66
N VAL A 41 3.38 -24.40 41.74
CA VAL A 41 3.79 -23.64 40.54
C VAL A 41 4.92 -24.37 39.81
N VAL A 42 5.93 -24.85 40.54
CA VAL A 42 7.03 -25.63 39.94
C VAL A 42 6.50 -26.91 39.30
N ARG A 43 5.57 -27.61 39.95
CA ARG A 43 4.89 -28.79 39.38
C ARG A 43 4.14 -28.46 38.09
N LEU A 44 3.45 -27.32 38.01
CA LEU A 44 2.72 -26.89 36.80
C LEU A 44 3.65 -26.66 35.61
N TRP A 45 4.79 -26.01 35.83
CA TRP A 45 5.80 -25.78 34.78
C TRP A 45 6.50 -27.08 34.36
N VAL A 46 6.79 -27.98 35.31
CA VAL A 46 7.38 -29.31 35.02
C VAL A 46 6.40 -30.20 34.24
N VAL A 47 5.13 -30.24 34.63
CA VAL A 47 4.09 -31.00 33.91
C VAL A 47 3.86 -30.44 32.51
N ALA A 48 3.86 -29.11 32.34
CA ALA A 48 3.79 -28.48 31.03
C ALA A 48 5.00 -28.81 30.14
N GLY A 49 6.20 -28.85 30.72
CA GLY A 49 7.42 -29.28 30.03
C GLY A 49 7.36 -30.74 29.57
N ILE A 50 6.92 -31.66 30.44
CA ILE A 50 6.74 -33.08 30.10
C ILE A 50 5.68 -33.24 29.01
N ARG A 51 4.54 -32.54 29.13
CA ARG A 51 3.45 -32.56 28.14
C ARG A 51 3.91 -32.08 26.76
N LEU A 52 4.73 -31.02 26.71
CA LEU A 52 5.30 -30.52 25.47
C LEU A 52 6.21 -31.56 24.79
N VAL A 53 7.08 -32.23 25.56
CA VAL A 53 7.98 -33.27 25.04
C VAL A 53 7.20 -34.48 24.52
N LEU A 54 6.15 -34.90 25.24
CA LEU A 54 5.32 -36.04 24.88
C LEU A 54 4.50 -35.76 23.60
N LEU A 55 3.88 -34.58 23.51
CA LEU A 55 3.13 -34.16 22.32
C LEU A 55 4.05 -33.90 21.11
N LEU A 56 5.25 -33.35 21.31
CA LEU A 56 6.27 -33.23 20.26
C LEU A 56 6.73 -34.61 19.76
N GLY A 57 6.97 -35.56 20.67
CA GLY A 57 7.35 -36.93 20.32
C GLY A 57 6.26 -37.66 19.54
N LEU A 58 5.01 -37.60 20.01
CA LEU A 58 3.87 -38.28 19.35
C LEU A 58 3.52 -37.65 17.99
N SER A 59 3.63 -36.33 17.87
CA SER A 59 3.41 -35.63 16.60
C SER A 59 4.53 -35.87 15.59
N LEU A 60 5.77 -36.11 16.05
CA LEU A 60 6.88 -36.53 15.18
C LEU A 60 6.63 -37.93 14.61
N LEU A 61 6.10 -38.83 15.44
CA LEU A 61 5.81 -40.22 15.08
C LEU A 61 4.63 -40.35 14.10
N THR A 62 3.64 -39.47 14.20
CA THR A 62 2.41 -39.52 13.37
C THR A 62 2.50 -38.73 12.07
N LEU A 63 3.21 -37.58 12.04
CA LEU A 63 3.31 -36.73 10.86
C LEU A 63 4.65 -36.81 10.12
N GLY A 64 5.65 -37.53 10.66
CA GLY A 64 6.98 -37.74 10.05
C GLY A 64 7.88 -36.50 9.95
N SER A 65 7.31 -35.30 9.77
CA SER A 65 8.01 -34.02 9.89
C SER A 65 7.12 -32.96 10.53
N ILE A 66 7.63 -32.28 11.56
CA ILE A 66 6.86 -31.25 12.27
C ILE A 66 7.21 -29.86 11.71
N LYS A 67 6.23 -29.19 11.12
CA LYS A 67 6.37 -27.78 10.70
C LYS A 67 6.62 -26.88 11.91
N PRO A 68 7.47 -25.84 11.79
CA PRO A 68 7.84 -24.98 12.92
C PRO A 68 6.65 -24.24 13.55
N VAL A 69 5.61 -23.92 12.77
CA VAL A 69 4.36 -23.31 13.25
C VAL A 69 3.64 -24.23 14.23
N PHE A 70 3.61 -25.55 13.95
CA PHE A 70 3.00 -26.52 14.84
C PHE A 70 3.81 -26.68 16.14
N LYS A 71 5.15 -26.64 16.08
CA LYS A 71 5.99 -26.62 17.30
C LYS A 71 5.71 -25.40 18.18
N ARG A 72 5.56 -24.22 17.57
CA ARG A 72 5.24 -22.97 18.27
C ARG A 72 3.84 -22.99 18.87
N TRP A 73 2.85 -23.50 18.13
CA TRP A 73 1.51 -23.68 18.65
C TRP A 73 1.50 -24.62 19.86
N LEU A 74 2.18 -25.77 19.77
CA LEU A 74 2.29 -26.73 20.87
C LEU A 74 2.95 -26.11 22.10
N ALA A 75 4.03 -25.33 21.90
CA ALA A 75 4.72 -24.63 22.96
C ALA A 75 3.82 -23.58 23.64
N VAL A 76 3.17 -22.71 22.87
CA VAL A 76 2.24 -21.72 23.41
C VAL A 76 1.07 -22.42 24.11
N HIS A 77 0.50 -23.47 23.52
CA HIS A 77 -0.61 -24.21 24.13
C HIS A 77 -0.21 -24.84 25.48
N CYS A 78 0.98 -25.43 25.59
CA CYS A 78 1.45 -26.05 26.82
C CYS A 78 1.80 -25.03 27.91
N PHE A 79 2.34 -23.86 27.55
CA PHE A 79 2.81 -22.87 28.53
C PHE A 79 1.79 -21.77 28.87
N LEU A 80 0.73 -21.57 28.08
CA LEU A 80 -0.26 -20.51 28.33
C LEU A 80 -1.03 -20.70 29.65
N ALA A 81 -1.37 -21.95 30.00
CA ALA A 81 -2.07 -22.27 31.25
C ALA A 81 -1.17 -22.05 32.51
N PRO A 82 0.09 -22.53 32.54
CA PRO A 82 1.04 -22.18 33.61
C PRO A 82 1.25 -20.67 33.77
N VAL A 83 1.41 -19.94 32.66
CA VAL A 83 1.62 -18.48 32.67
C VAL A 83 0.42 -17.74 33.27
N TYR A 84 -0.80 -18.12 32.88
CA TYR A 84 -2.04 -17.57 33.41
C TYR A 84 -2.16 -17.77 34.93
N GLU A 85 -1.90 -18.98 35.42
CA GLU A 85 -1.94 -19.26 36.87
C GLU A 85 -0.82 -18.55 37.64
N THR A 86 0.40 -18.47 37.11
CA THR A 86 1.47 -17.68 37.75
C THR A 86 1.14 -16.19 37.84
N GLY A 87 0.56 -15.61 36.79
CA GLY A 87 0.13 -14.21 36.80
C GLY A 87 -1.01 -13.95 37.79
N ARG A 88 -1.96 -14.89 37.88
CA ARG A 88 -3.06 -14.83 38.84
C ARG A 88 -2.57 -14.92 40.29
N LEU A 89 -1.65 -15.83 40.58
CA LEU A 89 -1.05 -15.99 41.92
C LEU A 89 -0.25 -14.75 42.34
N MET A 90 0.48 -14.11 41.40
CA MET A 90 1.20 -12.86 41.65
C MET A 90 0.29 -11.66 41.90
N LEU A 91 -0.84 -11.55 41.17
CA LEU A 91 -1.75 -10.40 41.26
C LEU A 91 -2.76 -10.50 42.41
N TYR A 92 -3.19 -11.70 42.80
CA TYR A 92 -4.27 -11.89 43.77
C TYR A 92 -3.89 -12.61 45.07
N GLY A 93 -2.63 -13.02 45.25
CA GLY A 93 -2.03 -13.36 46.56
C GLY A 93 -2.88 -14.22 47.52
N GLY A 94 -3.53 -15.28 47.03
CA GLY A 94 -4.47 -16.07 47.84
C GLY A 94 -4.30 -17.59 47.69
N SER A 95 -4.48 -18.30 48.81
CA SER A 95 -4.35 -19.76 48.97
C SER A 95 -5.38 -20.57 48.15
N PRO A 96 -5.10 -21.86 47.85
CA PRO A 96 -5.73 -22.59 46.73
C PRO A 96 -7.18 -23.05 46.94
N GLU A 97 -7.84 -22.79 48.07
CA GLU A 97 -8.94 -23.66 48.52
C GLU A 97 -10.36 -23.08 48.57
N ARG A 98 -10.63 -21.83 48.17
CA ARG A 98 -12.01 -21.26 48.31
C ARG A 98 -12.73 -20.75 47.06
N VAL A 99 -12.22 -20.98 45.85
CA VAL A 99 -12.97 -20.64 44.62
C VAL A 99 -12.90 -21.77 43.59
N TYR A 100 -13.29 -22.99 44.00
CA TYR A 100 -13.59 -24.06 43.06
C TYR A 100 -15.09 -24.06 42.75
N GLY A 101 -15.44 -23.43 41.63
CA GLY A 101 -16.81 -23.39 41.12
C GLY A 101 -16.96 -23.31 39.59
N SER A 102 -15.95 -22.87 38.82
CA SER A 102 -16.11 -22.83 37.35
C SER A 102 -14.84 -22.81 36.47
N LEU A 103 -13.64 -22.65 37.05
CA LEU A 103 -12.37 -22.60 36.29
C LEU A 103 -11.22 -23.24 37.08
N GLY A 104 -11.25 -24.56 37.24
CA GLY A 104 -10.09 -25.34 37.68
C GLY A 104 -9.25 -25.79 36.49
N LEU A 105 -7.97 -26.11 36.71
CA LEU A 105 -6.99 -26.52 35.69
C LEU A 105 -7.37 -27.79 34.89
N GLY A 106 -8.44 -28.49 35.29
CA GLY A 106 -9.03 -29.63 34.60
C GLY A 106 -10.37 -29.35 33.90
N SER A 107 -10.84 -28.09 33.87
CA SER A 107 -12.09 -27.77 33.17
C SER A 107 -11.86 -27.78 31.65
N PRO A 108 -12.70 -28.51 30.87
CA PRO A 108 -12.57 -28.55 29.41
C PRO A 108 -12.73 -27.17 28.76
N SER A 109 -13.34 -26.21 29.47
CA SER A 109 -13.54 -24.83 29.02
C SER A 109 -12.25 -23.99 29.01
N LEU A 110 -11.43 -24.04 30.06
CA LEU A 110 -10.16 -23.31 30.12
C LEU A 110 -9.15 -23.92 29.13
N TRP A 111 -9.14 -25.25 29.01
CA TRP A 111 -8.27 -25.95 28.07
C TRP A 111 -8.57 -25.57 26.61
N LEU A 112 -9.85 -25.54 26.21
CA LEU A 112 -10.22 -25.14 24.85
C LEU A 112 -9.99 -23.64 24.59
N LEU A 113 -10.15 -22.79 25.60
CA LEU A 113 -9.81 -21.37 25.49
C LEU A 113 -8.31 -21.19 25.25
N CYS A 114 -7.46 -21.95 25.96
CA CYS A 114 -6.02 -21.92 25.76
C CYS A 114 -5.59 -22.54 24.42
N THR A 115 -6.25 -23.58 23.90
CA THR A 115 -5.96 -24.10 22.55
C THR A 115 -6.30 -23.08 21.48
N VAL A 116 -7.45 -22.40 21.61
CA VAL A 116 -7.89 -21.39 20.64
C VAL A 116 -7.06 -20.14 20.74
N ALA A 117 -6.76 -19.65 21.95
CA ALA A 117 -5.88 -18.50 22.15
C ALA A 117 -4.46 -18.80 21.66
N ALA A 118 -3.94 -20.02 21.90
CA ALA A 118 -2.67 -20.46 21.34
C ALA A 118 -2.73 -20.61 19.80
N ALA A 119 -3.84 -21.09 19.24
CA ALA A 119 -4.04 -21.19 17.79
C ALA A 119 -4.12 -19.80 17.16
N ALA A 120 -4.89 -18.88 17.75
CA ALA A 120 -5.00 -17.49 17.33
C ALA A 120 -3.65 -16.76 17.48
N ALA A 121 -2.90 -17.00 18.57
CA ALA A 121 -1.57 -16.44 18.77
C ALA A 121 -0.53 -17.03 17.83
N ALA A 122 -0.59 -18.34 17.54
CA ALA A 122 0.31 -19.00 16.58
C ALA A 122 -0.02 -18.61 15.13
N LEU A 123 -1.30 -18.44 14.79
CA LEU A 123 -1.74 -17.88 13.51
C LEU A 123 -1.34 -16.41 13.42
N PHE A 124 -1.55 -15.61 14.47
CA PHE A 124 -1.07 -14.23 14.56
C PHE A 124 0.46 -14.16 14.43
N TRP A 125 1.19 -15.09 15.05
CA TRP A 125 2.65 -15.16 14.94
C TRP A 125 3.11 -15.64 13.56
N GLU A 126 2.46 -16.61 12.94
CA GLU A 126 2.75 -17.02 11.56
C GLU A 126 2.40 -15.92 10.56
N THR A 127 1.41 -15.07 10.87
CA THR A 127 0.96 -13.98 10.00
C THR A 127 1.78 -12.71 10.18
N THR A 128 2.30 -12.47 11.40
CA THR A 128 3.19 -11.34 11.72
C THR A 128 4.66 -11.70 11.45
N PHE A 129 5.04 -12.97 11.66
CA PHE A 129 6.38 -13.54 11.52
C PHE A 129 6.36 -14.96 10.88
N PRO A 130 6.02 -15.10 9.58
CA PRO A 130 6.00 -16.43 8.95
C PRO A 130 7.36 -17.12 9.01
N ASP A 131 7.42 -18.42 9.27
CA ASP A 131 8.69 -19.15 9.21
C ASP A 131 9.02 -19.61 7.79
N SER A 132 10.32 -19.54 7.51
CA SER A 132 11.00 -19.50 6.23
C SER A 132 11.01 -20.80 5.42
N ASN A 133 9.97 -21.63 5.40
CA ASN A 133 10.04 -22.97 4.78
C ASN A 133 9.04 -23.25 3.64
N GLY A 134 9.18 -22.51 2.54
CA GLY A 134 8.71 -22.93 1.20
C GLY A 134 9.47 -22.21 0.10
N GLU A 135 10.09 -22.98 -0.83
CA GLU A 135 10.75 -22.67 -2.13
C GLU A 135 11.46 -21.30 -2.29
N SER A 136 12.71 -21.31 -2.79
CA SER A 136 13.63 -20.15 -2.76
C SER A 136 13.08 -18.84 -3.35
N ASN A 137 12.13 -18.89 -4.30
CA ASN A 137 11.45 -17.72 -4.86
C ASN A 137 10.34 -17.14 -3.96
N GLY A 138 9.67 -18.00 -3.17
CA GLY A 138 8.62 -17.61 -2.22
C GLY A 138 9.19 -16.94 -0.97
N LYS A 139 10.27 -17.49 -0.40
CA LYS A 139 10.95 -16.96 0.79
C LYS A 139 11.36 -15.49 0.61
N GLN A 140 11.91 -15.15 -0.55
CA GLN A 140 12.39 -13.80 -0.86
C GLN A 140 11.23 -12.79 -1.03
N LYS A 141 10.13 -13.21 -1.66
CA LYS A 141 8.90 -12.39 -1.77
C LYS A 141 8.27 -12.11 -0.42
N THR A 142 8.12 -13.13 0.44
CA THR A 142 7.51 -12.97 1.77
C THR A 142 8.39 -12.13 2.71
N GLN A 143 9.71 -12.27 2.62
CA GLN A 143 10.65 -11.45 3.39
C GLN A 143 10.64 -9.99 2.93
N LYS A 144 10.68 -9.73 1.62
CA LYS A 144 10.50 -8.39 1.05
C LYS A 144 9.17 -7.79 1.51
N ALA A 145 8.10 -8.57 1.47
CA ALA A 145 6.79 -8.10 1.91
C ALA A 145 6.77 -7.66 3.38
N ARG A 146 7.43 -8.39 4.28
CA ARG A 146 7.56 -8.00 5.69
C ARG A 146 8.32 -6.72 5.89
N VAL A 147 9.46 -6.57 5.20
CA VAL A 147 10.29 -5.36 5.31
C VAL A 147 9.48 -4.15 4.85
N LEU A 148 8.75 -4.27 3.73
CA LEU A 148 7.88 -3.21 3.22
C LEU A 148 6.75 -2.89 4.21
N PHE A 149 6.07 -3.90 4.76
CA PHE A 149 5.00 -3.70 5.75
C PHE A 149 5.50 -2.99 7.01
N MET A 150 6.61 -3.46 7.59
CA MET A 150 7.23 -2.82 8.76
C MET A 150 7.64 -1.39 8.45
N ARG A 151 8.12 -1.14 7.24
CA ARG A 151 8.46 0.21 6.79
C ARG A 151 7.22 1.11 6.73
N VAL A 152 6.08 0.63 6.23
CA VAL A 152 4.82 1.39 6.28
C VAL A 152 4.46 1.75 7.72
N LEU A 153 4.54 0.79 8.66
CA LEU A 153 4.27 1.05 10.07
C LEU A 153 5.20 2.10 10.69
N ILE A 154 6.47 2.14 10.29
CA ILE A 154 7.41 3.19 10.73
C ILE A 154 6.95 4.58 10.27
N PHE A 155 6.38 4.70 9.07
CA PHE A 155 5.82 5.97 8.58
C PHE A 155 4.53 6.41 9.29
N TYR A 156 3.88 5.52 10.04
CA TYR A 156 2.77 5.83 10.94
C TYR A 156 3.20 6.35 12.32
N ARG A 157 4.50 6.32 12.65
CA ARG A 157 5.04 6.82 13.94
C ARG A 157 4.48 8.17 14.42
N PRO A 158 4.41 9.23 13.60
CA PRO A 158 3.89 10.53 14.07
C PRO A 158 2.39 10.48 14.46
N ASP A 159 1.62 9.50 13.97
CA ASP A 159 0.19 9.37 14.26
C ASP A 159 -0.11 8.25 15.28
N ILE A 160 0.90 7.79 16.05
CA ILE A 160 0.73 6.71 17.04
C ILE A 160 -0.35 7.03 18.07
N LEU A 161 -0.47 8.30 18.51
CA LEU A 161 -1.49 8.71 19.48
C LEU A 161 -2.91 8.46 18.96
N LEU A 162 -3.15 8.79 17.68
CA LEU A 162 -4.44 8.54 17.04
C LEU A 162 -4.72 7.03 16.88
N LEU A 163 -3.68 6.25 16.53
CA LEU A 163 -3.80 4.80 16.39
C LEU A 163 -4.05 4.09 17.73
N VAL A 164 -3.38 4.50 18.80
CA VAL A 164 -3.59 3.95 20.15
C VAL A 164 -4.98 4.33 20.66
N GLY A 165 -5.41 5.58 20.50
CA GLY A 165 -6.78 5.99 20.80
C GLY A 165 -7.81 5.17 20.03
N ALA A 166 -7.59 4.96 18.73
CA ALA A 166 -8.47 4.14 17.90
C ALA A 166 -8.50 2.68 18.34
N PHE A 167 -7.37 2.13 18.80
CA PHE A 167 -7.30 0.77 19.34
C PHE A 167 -8.07 0.62 20.66
N ILE A 168 -7.97 1.59 21.56
CA ILE A 168 -8.75 1.59 22.82
C ILE A 168 -10.24 1.59 22.50
N PHE A 169 -10.72 2.51 21.67
CA PHE A 169 -12.13 2.55 21.26
C PHE A 169 -12.55 1.31 20.45
N LEU A 170 -11.66 0.69 19.70
CA LEU A 170 -11.92 -0.59 19.04
C LEU A 170 -12.15 -1.71 20.05
N SER A 171 -11.28 -1.83 21.05
CA SER A 171 -11.41 -2.85 22.08
C SER A 171 -12.71 -2.69 22.87
N LEU A 172 -13.03 -1.44 23.26
CA LEU A 172 -14.27 -1.10 23.97
C LEU A 172 -15.51 -1.39 23.12
N ALA A 173 -15.48 -1.03 21.83
CA ALA A 173 -16.60 -1.31 20.93
C ALA A 173 -16.86 -2.82 20.79
N VAL A 174 -15.81 -3.62 20.60
CA VAL A 174 -15.92 -5.08 20.46
C VAL A 174 -16.44 -5.72 21.75
N LEU A 175 -15.93 -5.29 22.91
CA LEU A 175 -16.42 -5.79 24.20
C LEU A 175 -17.91 -5.50 24.38
N CYS A 176 -18.36 -4.28 24.09
CA CYS A 176 -19.78 -3.92 24.17
C CYS A 176 -20.64 -4.72 23.17
N GLU A 177 -20.21 -4.84 21.91
CA GLU A 177 -20.90 -5.65 20.89
C GLU A 177 -21.07 -7.11 21.33
N MET A 178 -20.04 -7.69 21.96
CA MET A 178 -20.06 -9.08 22.40
C MET A 178 -21.12 -9.37 23.47
N PHE A 179 -21.48 -8.41 24.31
CA PHE A 179 -22.48 -8.62 25.36
C PHE A 179 -23.93 -8.49 24.87
N ILE A 180 -24.16 -7.89 23.70
CA ILE A 180 -25.52 -7.68 23.18
C ILE A 180 -26.29 -9.01 23.05
N PRO A 181 -25.78 -10.06 22.37
CA PRO A 181 -26.50 -11.32 22.24
C PRO A 181 -26.73 -12.04 23.57
N PHE A 182 -25.81 -11.90 24.53
CA PHE A 182 -25.96 -12.46 25.88
C PHE A 182 -27.14 -11.84 26.63
N TYR A 183 -27.25 -10.51 26.62
CA TYR A 183 -28.39 -9.84 27.25
C TYR A 183 -29.70 -10.09 26.50
N THR A 184 -29.68 -10.24 25.18
CA THR A 184 -30.87 -10.66 24.41
C THR A 184 -31.38 -12.03 24.89
N GLY A 185 -30.50 -13.00 25.11
CA GLY A 185 -30.89 -14.31 25.68
C GLY A 185 -31.43 -14.20 27.10
N LYS A 186 -30.77 -13.42 27.97
CA LYS A 186 -31.25 -13.15 29.34
C LYS A 186 -32.65 -12.55 29.37
N VAL A 187 -32.94 -11.61 28.47
CA VAL A 187 -34.27 -11.00 28.34
C VAL A 187 -35.32 -12.06 27.96
N ILE A 188 -34.99 -12.94 27.01
CA ILE A 188 -35.88 -14.05 26.60
C ILE A 188 -36.14 -15.02 27.76
N ASP A 189 -35.10 -15.36 28.54
CA ASP A 189 -35.25 -16.23 29.72
C ASP A 189 -36.12 -15.59 30.82
N ILE A 190 -35.97 -14.28 31.04
CA ILE A 190 -36.81 -13.54 32.01
C ILE A 190 -38.27 -13.46 31.55
N LEU A 191 -38.51 -13.37 30.23
CA LEU A 191 -39.86 -13.39 29.65
C LEU A 191 -40.53 -14.77 29.74
N GLY A 192 -39.74 -15.85 29.61
CA GLY A 192 -40.24 -17.22 29.62
C GLY A 192 -40.43 -17.83 31.01
N THR A 193 -39.91 -17.20 32.07
CA THR A 193 -40.01 -17.65 33.48
C THR A 193 -40.89 -16.70 34.31
N GLN A 194 -40.98 -16.88 35.64
CA GLN A 194 -41.80 -15.98 36.48
C GLN A 194 -41.35 -14.52 36.32
N TYR A 195 -42.24 -13.72 35.74
CA TYR A 195 -41.95 -12.37 35.29
C TYR A 195 -41.58 -11.44 36.46
N LYS A 196 -40.34 -10.94 36.45
CA LYS A 196 -39.84 -9.95 37.41
C LYS A 196 -39.49 -8.66 36.68
N TRP A 197 -40.35 -7.64 36.81
CA TRP A 197 -40.21 -6.33 36.15
C TRP A 197 -38.82 -5.70 36.35
N ASN A 198 -38.27 -5.75 37.57
CA ASN A 198 -36.95 -5.16 37.87
C ASN A 198 -35.79 -5.83 37.12
N ASN A 199 -35.81 -7.16 36.97
CA ASN A 199 -34.76 -7.89 36.26
C ASN A 199 -34.87 -7.67 34.74
N PHE A 200 -36.09 -7.55 34.23
CA PHE A 200 -36.34 -7.24 32.83
C PHE A 200 -35.86 -5.82 32.48
N LEU A 201 -36.22 -4.83 33.30
CA LEU A 201 -35.84 -3.43 33.11
C LEU A 201 -34.32 -3.24 33.19
N THR A 202 -33.64 -3.87 34.16
CA THR A 202 -32.18 -3.83 34.25
C THR A 202 -31.48 -4.48 33.05
N ALA A 203 -31.98 -5.62 32.56
CA ALA A 203 -31.42 -6.27 31.37
C ALA A 203 -31.57 -5.40 30.10
N ILE A 204 -32.71 -4.73 29.92
CA ILE A 204 -32.94 -3.81 28.79
C ILE A 204 -32.07 -2.55 28.91
N ILE A 205 -31.98 -1.95 30.09
CA ILE A 205 -31.14 -0.76 30.30
C ILE A 205 -29.67 -1.09 30.03
N LEU A 206 -29.17 -2.22 30.52
CA LEU A 206 -27.81 -2.67 30.26
C LEU A 206 -27.61 -2.93 28.76
N MET A 207 -28.53 -3.63 28.09
CA MET A 207 -28.49 -3.85 26.64
C MET A 207 -28.44 -2.52 25.87
N GLY A 208 -29.29 -1.55 26.24
CA GLY A 208 -29.31 -0.21 25.65
C GLY A 208 -27.98 0.54 25.87
N LEU A 209 -27.43 0.48 27.07
CA LEU A 209 -26.15 1.10 27.42
C LEU A 209 -24.98 0.49 26.63
N TYR A 210 -24.91 -0.83 26.52
CA TYR A 210 -23.91 -1.51 25.69
C TYR A 210 -24.07 -1.18 24.20
N SER A 211 -25.31 -1.10 23.70
CA SER A 211 -25.57 -0.72 22.30
C SER A 211 -25.14 0.71 22.00
N LEU A 212 -25.51 1.68 22.85
CA LEU A 212 -25.09 3.08 22.73
C LEU A 212 -23.58 3.24 22.87
N GLY A 213 -22.98 2.58 23.86
CA GLY A 213 -21.54 2.58 24.08
C GLY A 213 -20.78 1.99 22.88
N SER A 214 -21.27 0.89 22.30
CA SER A 214 -20.69 0.28 21.11
C SER A 214 -20.76 1.20 19.90
N SER A 215 -21.89 1.86 19.68
CA SER A 215 -22.11 2.78 18.56
C SER A 215 -21.23 4.02 18.66
N PHE A 216 -21.16 4.62 19.85
CA PHE A 216 -20.29 5.77 20.12
C PHE A 216 -18.81 5.40 19.92
N SER A 217 -18.37 4.30 20.52
CA SER A 217 -16.99 3.82 20.41
C SER A 217 -16.63 3.43 18.97
N ALA A 218 -17.57 2.87 18.21
CA ALA A 218 -17.41 2.55 16.80
C ALA A 218 -17.29 3.81 15.91
N GLY A 219 -18.02 4.88 16.23
CA GLY A 219 -17.88 6.18 15.58
C GLY A 219 -16.52 6.82 15.87
N CYS A 220 -16.13 6.90 17.14
CA CYS A 220 -14.85 7.49 17.57
C CYS A 220 -13.65 6.76 16.94
N ARG A 221 -13.61 5.43 16.98
CA ARG A 221 -12.52 4.67 16.33
C ARG A 221 -12.47 4.94 14.82
N GLY A 222 -13.62 5.03 14.15
CA GLY A 222 -13.71 5.27 12.71
C GLY A 222 -13.15 6.62 12.31
N GLY A 223 -13.50 7.68 13.07
CA GLY A 223 -12.96 9.02 12.89
C GLY A 223 -11.44 9.07 13.10
N LEU A 224 -10.94 8.50 14.20
CA LEU A 224 -9.50 8.48 14.50
C LEU A 224 -8.68 7.76 13.42
N PHE A 225 -9.14 6.60 12.94
CA PHE A 225 -8.48 5.89 11.83
C PHE A 225 -8.50 6.70 10.53
N MET A 226 -9.61 7.36 10.19
CA MET A 226 -9.69 8.20 8.99
C MET A 226 -8.74 9.39 9.04
N CYS A 227 -8.64 10.07 10.19
CA CYS A 227 -7.67 11.15 10.39
C CYS A 227 -6.22 10.65 10.21
N ALA A 228 -5.86 9.52 10.83
CA ALA A 228 -4.53 8.94 10.70
C ALA A 228 -4.20 8.54 9.24
N ILE A 229 -5.16 7.97 8.51
CA ILE A 229 -4.98 7.60 7.10
C ILE A 229 -4.75 8.83 6.21
N ASN A 230 -5.52 9.91 6.42
CA ASN A 230 -5.40 11.13 5.63
C ASN A 230 -4.05 11.83 5.87
N SER A 231 -3.64 11.96 7.14
CA SER A 231 -2.33 12.52 7.51
C SER A 231 -1.18 11.72 6.90
N PHE A 232 -1.24 10.39 6.99
CA PHE A 232 -0.27 9.50 6.37
C PHE A 232 -0.21 9.69 4.84
N THR A 233 -1.36 9.67 4.17
CA THR A 233 -1.46 9.78 2.71
C THR A 233 -0.87 11.09 2.20
N CYS A 234 -1.18 12.21 2.87
CA CYS A 234 -0.61 13.52 2.54
C CYS A 234 0.92 13.50 2.62
N ARG A 235 1.48 13.02 3.73
CA ARG A 235 2.94 12.92 3.91
C ARG A 235 3.59 12.02 2.86
N MET A 236 2.97 10.90 2.51
CA MET A 236 3.49 9.99 1.48
C MET A 236 3.47 10.64 0.09
N LYS A 237 2.40 11.34 -0.28
CA LYS A 237 2.33 12.05 -1.56
C LYS A 237 3.41 13.13 -1.67
N VAL A 238 3.63 13.92 -0.62
CA VAL A 238 4.68 14.96 -0.60
C VAL A 238 6.07 14.33 -0.73
N LYS A 239 6.36 13.27 0.04
CA LYS A 239 7.66 12.58 -0.05
C LYS A 239 7.91 11.92 -1.39
N LEU A 240 6.90 11.25 -1.94
CA LEU A 240 6.99 10.59 -3.25
C LEU A 240 7.18 11.63 -4.36
N PHE A 241 6.40 12.71 -4.36
CA PHE A 241 6.54 13.79 -5.34
C PHE A 241 7.93 14.44 -5.24
N GLY A 242 8.41 14.71 -4.02
CA GLY A 242 9.76 15.23 -3.79
C GLY A 242 10.89 14.29 -4.24
N ALA A 243 10.68 12.97 -4.17
CA ALA A 243 11.63 11.98 -4.71
C ALA A 243 11.56 11.89 -6.23
N LEU A 244 10.37 11.98 -6.83
CA LEU A 244 10.15 11.95 -8.28
C LEU A 244 10.80 13.15 -8.98
N VAL A 245 10.60 14.37 -8.47
CA VAL A 245 11.16 15.61 -9.07
C VAL A 245 12.70 15.62 -9.06
N LYS A 246 13.34 14.79 -8.22
CA LYS A 246 14.80 14.64 -8.17
C LYS A 246 15.36 13.60 -9.14
N GLN A 247 14.51 12.79 -9.78
CA GLN A 247 14.95 11.77 -10.72
C GLN A 247 15.44 12.40 -12.03
N GLU A 248 16.35 11.72 -12.71
CA GLU A 248 16.85 12.17 -14.01
C GLU A 248 15.80 12.06 -15.12
N ILE A 249 15.99 12.80 -16.22
CA ILE A 249 15.03 12.87 -17.32
C ILE A 249 14.86 11.51 -18.02
N GLY A 250 15.91 10.69 -18.10
CA GLY A 250 15.81 9.33 -18.64
C GLY A 250 14.80 8.42 -17.91
N PHE A 251 14.52 8.68 -16.63
CA PHE A 251 13.45 7.98 -15.90
C PHE A 251 12.06 8.34 -16.45
N PHE A 252 11.83 9.62 -16.79
CA PHE A 252 10.55 10.10 -17.31
C PHE A 252 10.33 9.74 -18.78
N GLU A 253 11.40 9.48 -19.54
CA GLU A 253 11.30 8.96 -20.92
C GLU A 253 11.02 7.46 -20.97
N THR A 254 11.48 6.70 -19.98
CA THR A 254 11.28 5.24 -19.90
C THR A 254 9.92 4.88 -19.30
N ILE A 255 9.42 5.67 -18.35
CA ILE A 255 8.17 5.40 -17.65
C ILE A 255 7.06 6.35 -18.14
N LYS A 256 5.90 5.79 -18.46
CA LYS A 256 4.74 6.56 -18.88
C LYS A 256 4.28 7.51 -17.78
N THR A 257 3.99 8.77 -18.13
CA THR A 257 3.48 9.78 -17.18
C THR A 257 2.22 9.32 -16.45
N GLY A 258 1.33 8.58 -17.14
CA GLY A 258 0.13 7.97 -16.55
C GLY A 258 0.42 6.98 -15.42
N ASP A 259 1.54 6.25 -15.49
CA ASP A 259 1.93 5.31 -14.44
C ASP A 259 2.43 6.07 -13.20
N ILE A 260 3.14 7.19 -13.39
CA ILE A 260 3.63 8.04 -12.31
C ILE A 260 2.46 8.72 -11.59
N THR A 261 1.50 9.29 -12.33
CA THR A 261 0.31 9.93 -11.75
C THR A 261 -0.60 8.91 -11.06
N SER A 262 -0.76 7.71 -11.64
CA SER A 262 -1.49 6.62 -11.00
C SER A 262 -0.81 6.16 -9.70
N ARG A 263 0.52 5.97 -9.69
CA ARG A 263 1.25 5.63 -8.46
C ARG A 263 1.09 6.71 -7.39
N LEU A 264 1.18 7.99 -7.78
CA LEU A 264 1.03 9.14 -6.87
C LEU A 264 -0.40 9.27 -6.31
N SER A 265 -1.43 9.00 -7.09
CA SER A 265 -2.82 9.16 -6.68
C SER A 265 -3.43 7.89 -6.07
N THR A 266 -3.32 6.76 -6.77
CA THR A 266 -3.96 5.49 -6.44
C THR A 266 -3.10 4.63 -5.52
N ASP A 267 -1.83 4.38 -5.84
CA ASP A 267 -1.03 3.46 -5.03
C ASP A 267 -0.68 4.05 -3.65
N THR A 268 -0.47 5.37 -3.53
CA THR A 268 -0.28 6.01 -2.22
C THR A 268 -1.53 5.95 -1.34
N THR A 269 -2.73 6.11 -1.92
CA THR A 269 -3.99 6.03 -1.18
C THR A 269 -4.31 4.59 -0.78
N LEU A 270 -4.06 3.63 -1.67
CA LEU A 270 -4.15 2.20 -1.37
C LEU A 270 -3.17 1.80 -0.27
N MET A 271 -1.90 2.23 -0.34
CA MET A 271 -0.90 1.96 0.68
C MET A 271 -1.33 2.45 2.07
N GLY A 272 -1.83 3.69 2.17
CA GLY A 272 -2.30 4.26 3.44
C GLY A 272 -3.57 3.59 3.95
N ARG A 273 -4.57 3.39 3.09
CA ARG A 273 -5.83 2.75 3.49
C ARG A 273 -5.61 1.30 3.88
N ALA A 274 -4.90 0.55 3.06
CA ALA A 274 -4.82 -0.89 3.22
C ALA A 274 -4.12 -1.29 4.52
N VAL A 275 -3.02 -0.64 4.89
CA VAL A 275 -2.33 -1.02 6.14
C VAL A 275 -3.18 -0.68 7.37
N ALA A 276 -3.72 0.53 7.46
CA ALA A 276 -4.53 0.93 8.62
C ALA A 276 -5.87 0.18 8.70
N LEU A 277 -6.58 0.00 7.57
CA LEU A 277 -7.84 -0.75 7.53
C LEU A 277 -7.62 -2.23 7.77
N ASN A 278 -6.60 -2.85 7.16
CA ASN A 278 -6.34 -4.27 7.36
C ASN A 278 -5.92 -4.55 8.79
N VAL A 279 -5.10 -3.69 9.42
CA VAL A 279 -4.78 -3.82 10.85
C VAL A 279 -6.03 -3.64 11.72
N ASN A 280 -6.84 -2.62 11.47
CA ASN A 280 -8.09 -2.37 12.21
C ASN A 280 -9.06 -3.55 12.12
N VAL A 281 -9.32 -4.05 10.91
CA VAL A 281 -10.24 -5.17 10.70
C VAL A 281 -9.65 -6.45 11.29
N LEU A 282 -8.38 -6.76 11.04
CA LEU A 282 -7.70 -7.94 11.60
C LEU A 282 -7.81 -7.96 13.13
N LEU A 283 -7.48 -6.85 13.78
CA LEU A 283 -7.45 -6.75 15.23
C LEU A 283 -8.86 -6.80 15.85
N ARG A 284 -9.84 -6.11 15.25
CA ARG A 284 -11.25 -6.19 15.63
C ARG A 284 -11.73 -7.63 15.54
N THR A 285 -11.51 -8.27 14.40
CA THR A 285 -11.99 -9.61 14.11
C THR A 285 -11.30 -10.65 15.00
N LEU A 286 -10.01 -10.50 15.31
CA LEU A 286 -9.31 -11.38 16.25
C LEU A 286 -9.89 -11.27 17.66
N ILE A 287 -10.02 -10.06 18.21
CA ILE A 287 -10.58 -9.83 19.55
C ILE A 287 -12.01 -10.37 19.61
N LYS A 288 -12.83 -10.07 18.59
CA LYS A 288 -14.22 -10.51 18.50
C LYS A 288 -14.34 -12.03 18.40
N THR A 289 -13.51 -12.68 17.58
CA THR A 289 -13.50 -14.14 17.41
C THR A 289 -13.13 -14.86 18.71
N VAL A 290 -12.04 -14.45 19.37
CA VAL A 290 -11.60 -15.04 20.65
C VAL A 290 -12.63 -14.82 21.74
N GLY A 291 -13.14 -13.59 21.83
CA GLY A 291 -14.13 -13.22 22.82
C GLY A 291 -15.46 -13.98 22.65
N MET A 292 -15.98 -14.06 21.43
CA MET A 292 -17.22 -14.79 21.15
C MET A 292 -17.08 -16.28 21.39
N LEU A 293 -15.96 -16.88 20.98
CA LEU A 293 -15.74 -18.30 21.26
C LEU A 293 -15.66 -18.57 22.77
N SER A 294 -15.03 -17.68 23.54
CA SER A 294 -15.01 -17.77 25.01
C SER A 294 -16.42 -17.74 25.61
N LEU A 295 -17.29 -16.84 25.14
CA LEU A 295 -18.67 -16.75 25.60
C LEU A 295 -19.50 -17.97 25.17
N MET A 296 -19.36 -18.42 23.92
CA MET A 296 -20.05 -19.63 23.44
C MET A 296 -19.65 -20.87 24.25
N MET A 297 -18.36 -21.01 24.58
CA MET A 297 -17.86 -22.08 25.44
C MET A 297 -18.44 -22.03 26.85
N SER A 298 -18.63 -20.82 27.41
CA SER A 298 -19.26 -20.65 28.71
C SER A 298 -20.76 -21.01 28.71
N LEU A 299 -21.45 -20.86 27.57
CA LEU A 299 -22.85 -21.23 27.41
C LEU A 299 -23.03 -22.74 27.23
N SER A 300 -22.31 -23.36 26.28
CA SER A 300 -22.37 -24.80 26.04
C SER A 300 -21.19 -25.29 25.21
N TRP A 301 -20.21 -25.92 25.87
CA TRP A 301 -19.04 -26.50 25.20
C TRP A 301 -19.41 -27.58 24.17
N LYS A 302 -20.53 -28.30 24.35
CA LYS A 302 -21.00 -29.35 23.42
C LYS A 302 -21.46 -28.78 22.09
N LEU A 303 -22.25 -27.70 22.13
CA LEU A 303 -22.70 -27.00 20.92
C LEU A 303 -21.54 -26.27 20.24
N THR A 304 -20.59 -25.74 21.01
CA THR A 304 -19.40 -25.10 20.44
C THR A 304 -18.53 -26.09 19.69
N LEU A 305 -18.38 -27.33 20.18
CA LEU A 305 -17.64 -28.38 19.46
C LEU A 305 -18.33 -28.78 18.15
N LEU A 306 -19.67 -28.86 18.14
CA LEU A 306 -20.45 -29.11 16.93
C LEU A 306 -20.23 -28.02 15.88
N MET A 307 -20.23 -26.75 16.29
CA MET A 307 -19.92 -25.62 15.41
C MET A 307 -18.46 -25.65 14.92
N LEU A 308 -17.51 -26.02 15.79
CA LEU A 308 -16.11 -26.13 15.39
C LEU A 308 -15.92 -27.22 14.33
N MET A 309 -16.70 -28.30 14.36
CA MET A 309 -16.70 -29.33 13.31
C MET A 309 -17.26 -28.87 11.95
N GLU A 310 -18.06 -27.81 11.90
CA GLU A 310 -18.49 -27.19 10.64
C GLU A 310 -17.33 -26.51 9.89
N THR A 311 -16.38 -25.95 10.64
CA THR A 311 -15.26 -25.18 10.09
C THR A 311 -14.33 -25.97 9.15
N PRO A 312 -13.90 -27.23 9.42
CA PRO A 312 -13.09 -28.00 8.48
C PRO A 312 -13.86 -28.38 7.21
N ILE A 313 -15.16 -28.68 7.32
CA ILE A 313 -16.00 -29.06 6.18
C ILE A 313 -16.12 -27.89 5.20
N THR A 314 -16.49 -26.71 5.72
CA THR A 314 -16.60 -25.49 4.92
C THR A 314 -15.25 -25.03 4.39
N GLY A 315 -14.17 -25.18 5.17
CA GLY A 315 -12.81 -24.87 4.76
C GLY A 315 -12.30 -25.74 3.61
N LEU A 316 -12.64 -27.04 3.60
CA LEU A 316 -12.29 -27.94 2.50
C LEU A 316 -13.04 -27.59 1.21
N LEU A 317 -14.35 -27.33 1.32
CA LEU A 317 -15.17 -26.88 0.19
C LEU A 317 -14.65 -25.57 -0.41
N GLN A 318 -14.31 -24.60 0.44
CA GLN A 318 -13.72 -23.33 0.03
C GLN A 318 -12.35 -23.54 -0.65
N SER A 319 -11.51 -24.44 -0.13
CA SER A 319 -10.18 -24.70 -0.71
C SER A 319 -10.24 -25.18 -2.15
N VAL A 320 -11.19 -26.07 -2.47
CA VAL A 320 -11.41 -26.56 -3.83
C VAL A 320 -11.92 -25.44 -4.72
N HIS A 321 -12.88 -24.65 -4.24
CA HIS A 321 -13.43 -23.51 -4.96
C HIS A 321 -12.37 -22.46 -5.29
N ASP A 322 -11.57 -22.02 -4.31
CA ASP A 322 -10.56 -20.97 -4.47
C ASP A 322 -9.55 -21.32 -5.58
N ASN A 323 -9.08 -22.57 -5.62
CA ASN A 323 -8.06 -23.00 -6.59
C ASN A 323 -8.58 -22.90 -8.04
N TYR A 324 -9.84 -23.24 -8.26
CA TYR A 324 -10.46 -23.17 -9.58
C TYR A 324 -10.86 -21.72 -9.91
N TYR A 325 -11.49 -21.02 -8.96
CA TYR A 325 -11.92 -19.63 -9.10
C TYR A 325 -10.75 -18.70 -9.45
N GLN A 326 -9.59 -18.83 -8.80
CA GLN A 326 -8.42 -17.99 -9.08
C GLN A 326 -7.91 -18.16 -10.52
N ARG A 327 -7.92 -19.39 -11.06
CA ARG A 327 -7.52 -19.65 -12.45
C ARG A 327 -8.46 -18.95 -13.43
N LEU A 328 -9.77 -19.11 -13.25
CA LEU A 328 -10.77 -18.45 -14.10
C LEU A 328 -10.75 -16.93 -13.94
N SER A 329 -10.53 -16.42 -12.73
CA SER A 329 -10.44 -14.98 -12.48
C SER A 329 -9.25 -14.35 -13.22
N LYS A 330 -8.10 -15.05 -13.26
CA LYS A 330 -6.93 -14.63 -14.05
C LYS A 330 -7.25 -14.64 -15.55
N GLU A 331 -7.87 -15.69 -16.06
CA GLU A 331 -8.29 -15.77 -17.47
C GLU A 331 -9.25 -14.65 -17.89
N VAL A 332 -10.12 -14.21 -16.98
CA VAL A 332 -11.02 -13.05 -17.18
C VAL A 332 -10.22 -11.75 -17.19
N GLN A 333 -9.28 -11.55 -16.26
CA GLN A 333 -8.42 -10.35 -16.25
C GLN A 333 -7.58 -10.22 -17.52
N ASP A 334 -6.98 -11.31 -17.99
CA ASP A 334 -6.19 -11.32 -19.23
C ASP A 334 -7.08 -11.00 -20.45
N SER A 335 -8.34 -11.45 -20.46
CA SER A 335 -9.30 -11.14 -21.52
C SER A 335 -9.71 -9.67 -21.53
N ILE A 336 -9.96 -9.09 -20.35
CA ILE A 336 -10.25 -7.65 -20.19
C ILE A 336 -9.06 -6.81 -20.66
N ALA A 337 -7.83 -7.22 -20.32
CA ALA A 337 -6.62 -6.51 -20.75
C ALA A 337 -6.52 -6.45 -22.28
N ARG A 338 -6.76 -7.56 -22.98
CA ARG A 338 -6.76 -7.59 -24.46
C ARG A 338 -7.89 -6.74 -25.07
N ALA A 339 -9.07 -6.69 -24.45
CA ALA A 339 -10.16 -5.83 -24.92
C ALA A 339 -9.81 -4.35 -24.75
N ASN A 340 -9.24 -3.97 -23.60
CA ASN A 340 -8.78 -2.62 -23.33
C ASN A 340 -7.62 -2.19 -24.22
N GLU A 341 -6.72 -3.13 -24.55
CA GLU A 341 -5.61 -2.87 -25.48
C GLU A 341 -6.13 -2.56 -26.90
N ALA A 342 -7.10 -3.33 -27.41
CA ALA A 342 -7.76 -3.01 -28.68
C ALA A 342 -8.41 -1.62 -28.64
N ALA A 343 -9.18 -1.33 -27.59
CA ALA A 343 -9.81 -0.02 -27.45
C ALA A 343 -8.77 1.12 -27.38
N GLY A 344 -7.68 0.93 -26.64
CA GLY A 344 -6.59 1.89 -26.53
C GLY A 344 -5.89 2.15 -27.87
N GLU A 345 -5.64 1.09 -28.64
CA GLU A 345 -5.08 1.18 -30.00
C GLU A 345 -6.02 1.95 -30.94
N THR A 346 -7.31 1.59 -30.98
CA THR A 346 -8.30 2.23 -31.85
C THR A 346 -8.51 3.71 -31.50
N VAL A 347 -8.58 4.05 -30.20
CA VAL A 347 -8.75 5.44 -29.75
C VAL A 347 -7.48 6.26 -29.98
N GLY A 348 -6.30 5.70 -29.70
CA GLY A 348 -5.03 6.36 -29.99
C GLY A 348 -4.82 6.59 -31.49
N GLY A 349 -5.26 5.64 -32.32
CA GLY A 349 -5.21 5.68 -33.77
C GLY A 349 -6.47 6.23 -34.44
N ILE A 350 -7.33 6.99 -33.74
CA ILE A 350 -8.66 7.34 -34.26
C ILE A 350 -8.62 8.10 -35.60
N ARG A 351 -7.58 8.92 -35.82
CA ARG A 351 -7.37 9.61 -37.11
C ARG A 351 -7.13 8.62 -38.25
N THR A 352 -6.36 7.57 -38.00
CA THR A 352 -6.09 6.49 -38.95
C THR A 352 -7.35 5.66 -39.21
N VAL A 353 -8.08 5.29 -38.16
CA VAL A 353 -9.35 4.54 -38.30
C VAL A 353 -10.34 5.33 -39.17
N ARG A 354 -10.45 6.64 -38.96
CA ARG A 354 -11.28 7.54 -39.78
C ARG A 354 -10.75 7.70 -41.20
N SER A 355 -9.43 7.84 -41.38
CA SER A 355 -8.84 8.02 -42.72
C SER A 355 -9.01 6.78 -43.60
N PHE A 356 -9.04 5.58 -43.01
CA PHE A 356 -9.23 4.31 -43.71
C PHE A 356 -10.68 3.78 -43.67
N LYS A 357 -11.63 4.51 -43.06
CA LYS A 357 -13.05 4.13 -42.95
C LYS A 357 -13.27 2.73 -42.35
N THR A 358 -12.50 2.37 -41.33
CA THR A 358 -12.52 1.03 -40.70
C THR A 358 -13.34 0.97 -39.40
N GLU A 359 -14.22 1.95 -39.14
CA GLU A 359 -14.92 2.07 -37.85
C GLU A 359 -15.76 0.83 -37.49
N GLN A 360 -16.48 0.26 -38.46
CA GLN A 360 -17.30 -0.94 -38.24
C GLN A 360 -16.45 -2.19 -37.99
N HIS A 361 -15.30 -2.31 -38.69
CA HIS A 361 -14.38 -3.43 -38.50
C HIS A 361 -13.78 -3.40 -37.10
N GLU A 362 -13.32 -2.23 -36.66
CA GLU A 362 -12.79 -2.03 -35.31
C GLU A 362 -13.84 -2.25 -34.22
N ALA A 363 -15.09 -1.83 -34.45
CA ALA A 363 -16.21 -2.13 -33.55
C ALA A 363 -16.48 -3.63 -33.44
N GLY A 364 -16.43 -4.37 -34.56
CA GLY A 364 -16.55 -5.83 -34.59
C GLY A 364 -15.40 -6.52 -33.83
N ARG A 365 -14.16 -6.11 -34.08
CA ARG A 365 -12.95 -6.60 -33.40
C ARG A 365 -13.04 -6.44 -31.89
N TYR A 366 -13.56 -5.31 -31.41
CA TYR A 366 -13.79 -5.08 -29.99
C TYR A 366 -14.94 -5.96 -29.44
N ASN A 367 -16.05 -6.08 -30.18
CA ASN A 367 -17.18 -6.92 -29.79
C ASN A 367 -16.78 -8.40 -29.64
N ASP A 368 -15.97 -8.95 -30.54
CA ASP A 368 -15.51 -10.34 -30.46
C ASP A 368 -14.67 -10.59 -29.20
N ARG A 369 -13.73 -9.69 -28.89
CA ARG A 369 -12.93 -9.74 -27.65
C ARG A 369 -13.80 -9.60 -26.40
N LEU A 370 -14.89 -8.82 -26.49
CA LEU A 370 -15.83 -8.65 -25.40
C LEU A 370 -16.71 -9.89 -25.20
N MET A 371 -17.12 -10.58 -26.27
CA MET A 371 -17.86 -11.84 -26.20
C MET A 371 -17.03 -12.97 -25.59
N ASP A 372 -15.75 -13.06 -25.93
CA ASP A 372 -14.82 -13.97 -25.23
C ASP A 372 -14.74 -13.69 -23.73
N THR A 373 -14.68 -12.40 -23.38
CA THR A 373 -14.67 -11.95 -21.98
C THR A 373 -15.98 -12.30 -21.27
N HIS A 374 -17.12 -12.13 -21.96
CA HIS A 374 -18.44 -12.50 -21.46
C HIS A 374 -18.51 -14.00 -21.16
N ASN A 375 -18.12 -14.87 -22.10
CA ASN A 375 -18.15 -16.33 -21.92
C ASN A 375 -17.27 -16.79 -20.74
N ARG A 376 -16.06 -16.24 -20.60
CA ARG A 376 -15.16 -16.53 -19.47
C ARG A 376 -15.74 -16.06 -18.14
N LYS A 377 -16.34 -14.88 -18.12
CA LYS A 377 -17.01 -14.32 -16.93
C LYS A 377 -18.20 -15.19 -16.52
N THR A 378 -19.03 -15.60 -17.46
CA THR A 378 -20.16 -16.50 -17.21
C THR A 378 -19.68 -17.82 -16.60
N ARG A 379 -18.63 -18.45 -17.15
CA ARG A 379 -18.05 -19.68 -16.58
C ARG A 379 -17.51 -19.48 -15.14
N ARG A 380 -16.88 -18.34 -14.86
CA ARG A 380 -16.43 -18.01 -13.49
C ARG A 380 -17.62 -17.82 -12.54
N ASP A 381 -18.65 -17.15 -13.00
CA ASP A 381 -19.81 -16.80 -12.19
C ASP A 381 -20.71 -18.03 -11.94
N THR A 382 -20.79 -18.99 -12.86
CA THR A 382 -21.45 -20.28 -12.59
C THR A 382 -20.75 -21.08 -11.50
N VAL A 383 -19.40 -21.12 -11.50
CA VAL A 383 -18.62 -21.75 -10.42
C VAL A 383 -18.88 -21.07 -9.07
N MET A 384 -18.95 -19.74 -9.05
CA MET A 384 -19.30 -18.99 -7.85
C MET A 384 -20.73 -19.31 -7.39
N ALA A 385 -21.70 -19.38 -8.31
CA ALA A 385 -23.08 -19.71 -7.98
C ALA A 385 -23.22 -21.11 -7.36
N VAL A 386 -22.56 -22.13 -7.92
CA VAL A 386 -22.55 -23.50 -7.37
C VAL A 386 -21.93 -23.53 -5.96
N TYR A 387 -20.81 -22.82 -5.76
CA TYR A 387 -20.20 -22.71 -4.43
C TYR A 387 -21.11 -22.02 -3.40
N LEU A 388 -21.74 -20.90 -3.79
CA LEU A 388 -22.69 -20.18 -2.93
C LEU A 388 -23.87 -21.07 -2.52
N LEU A 389 -24.36 -21.91 -3.45
CA LEU A 389 -25.42 -22.87 -3.18
C LEU A 389 -24.98 -23.97 -2.21
N LEU A 390 -23.86 -24.68 -2.48
CA LEU A 390 -23.34 -25.72 -1.57
C LEU A 390 -23.06 -25.17 -0.18
N ARG A 391 -22.46 -23.98 -0.10
CA ARG A 391 -22.16 -23.31 1.17
C ARG A 391 -23.43 -22.99 1.94
N ARG A 392 -24.46 -22.45 1.27
CA ARG A 392 -25.73 -22.13 1.93
C ARG A 392 -26.47 -23.38 2.39
N LEU A 393 -26.46 -24.45 1.60
CA LEU A 393 -27.00 -25.74 2.00
C LEU A 393 -26.33 -26.25 3.28
N THR A 394 -25.00 -26.22 3.32
CA THR A 394 -24.21 -26.66 4.49
C THR A 394 -24.56 -25.84 5.74
N ALA A 395 -24.64 -24.52 5.61
CA ALA A 395 -24.98 -23.63 6.72
C ALA A 395 -26.39 -23.89 7.28
N VAL A 396 -27.39 -24.10 6.40
CA VAL A 396 -28.77 -24.41 6.83
C VAL A 396 -28.84 -25.77 7.51
N VAL A 397 -28.17 -26.80 6.96
CA VAL A 397 -28.10 -28.14 7.58
C VAL A 397 -27.51 -28.05 8.98
N MET A 398 -26.41 -27.30 9.15
CA MET A 398 -25.78 -27.11 10.46
C MET A 398 -26.66 -26.31 11.43
N GLN A 399 -27.38 -25.30 10.95
CA GLN A 399 -28.33 -24.54 11.77
C GLN A 399 -29.50 -25.41 12.26
N VAL A 400 -30.05 -26.28 11.40
CA VAL A 400 -31.10 -27.24 11.78
C VAL A 400 -30.56 -28.27 12.78
N ALA A 401 -29.36 -28.81 12.54
CA ALA A 401 -28.71 -29.73 13.48
C ALA A 401 -28.50 -29.07 14.85
N MET A 402 -28.03 -27.81 14.87
CA MET A 402 -27.85 -27.05 16.10
C MET A 402 -29.18 -26.86 16.85
N LEU A 403 -30.26 -26.52 16.14
CA LEU A 403 -31.58 -26.35 16.77
C LEU A 403 -32.10 -27.67 17.35
N TYR A 404 -31.90 -28.78 16.65
CA TYR A 404 -32.28 -30.12 17.12
C TYR A 404 -31.54 -30.52 18.39
N TYR A 405 -30.22 -30.39 18.42
CA TYR A 405 -29.41 -30.67 19.61
C TYR A 405 -29.66 -29.66 20.74
N GLY A 406 -29.90 -28.39 20.41
CA GLY A 406 -30.30 -27.35 21.35
C GLY A 406 -31.59 -27.71 22.09
N ARG A 407 -32.62 -28.14 21.35
CA ARG A 407 -33.87 -28.67 21.94
C ARG A 407 -33.60 -29.82 22.91
N LEU A 408 -32.75 -30.78 22.53
CA LEU A 408 -32.42 -31.93 23.38
C LEU A 408 -31.72 -31.51 24.69
N PHE A 409 -30.87 -30.48 24.65
CA PHE A 409 -30.22 -29.94 25.85
C PHE A 409 -31.18 -29.16 26.74
N ILE A 410 -32.15 -28.45 26.17
CA ILE A 410 -33.23 -27.81 26.93
C ILE A 410 -34.08 -28.86 27.64
N GLN A 411 -34.47 -29.95 26.96
CA GLN A 411 -35.24 -31.04 27.57
C GLN A 411 -34.51 -31.74 28.72
N ARG A 412 -33.17 -31.82 28.65
CA ARG A 412 -32.31 -32.39 29.71
C ARG A 412 -31.98 -31.39 30.83
N GLY A 413 -32.52 -30.18 30.79
CA GLY A 413 -32.25 -29.12 31.78
C GLY A 413 -30.82 -28.58 31.75
N GLN A 414 -30.05 -28.84 30.69
CA GLN A 414 -28.65 -28.42 30.57
C GLN A 414 -28.50 -27.00 29.99
N MET A 415 -29.57 -26.44 29.41
CA MET A 415 -29.55 -25.14 28.73
C MET A 415 -30.92 -24.48 28.81
N SER A 416 -30.97 -23.15 28.91
CA SER A 416 -32.21 -22.37 28.80
C SER A 416 -32.52 -21.99 27.36
N THR A 417 -33.78 -21.62 27.08
CA THR A 417 -34.21 -21.16 25.75
C THR A 417 -33.48 -19.88 25.34
N GLY A 418 -33.26 -18.96 26.27
CA GLY A 418 -32.52 -17.73 26.05
C GLY A 418 -31.05 -17.97 25.74
N ASN A 419 -30.38 -18.89 26.44
CA ASN A 419 -29.01 -19.29 26.12
C ASN A 419 -28.91 -19.86 24.70
N LEU A 420 -29.92 -20.62 24.24
CA LEU A 420 -29.96 -21.16 22.88
C LEU A 420 -30.04 -20.06 21.84
N VAL A 421 -30.89 -19.05 22.07
CA VAL A 421 -30.99 -17.87 21.19
C VAL A 421 -29.68 -17.07 21.17
N SER A 422 -29.07 -16.81 22.33
CA SER A 422 -27.74 -16.18 22.39
C SER A 422 -26.71 -16.96 21.59
N PHE A 423 -26.73 -18.29 21.68
CA PHE A 423 -25.80 -19.13 20.93
C PHE A 423 -25.99 -19.01 19.42
N ILE A 424 -27.23 -19.00 18.93
CA ILE A 424 -27.54 -18.84 17.49
C ILE A 424 -27.01 -17.48 16.98
N LEU A 425 -27.24 -16.41 17.76
CA LEU A 425 -26.73 -15.08 17.42
C LEU A 425 -25.20 -15.03 17.39
N TYR A 426 -24.53 -15.66 18.37
CA TYR A 426 -23.07 -15.77 18.37
C TYR A 426 -22.52 -16.61 17.22
N GLN A 427 -23.17 -17.71 16.85
CA GLN A 427 -22.75 -18.54 15.71
C GLN A 427 -22.75 -17.73 14.42
N SER A 428 -23.84 -17.00 14.14
CA SER A 428 -23.95 -16.20 12.91
C SER A 428 -22.85 -15.14 12.82
N ASP A 429 -22.62 -14.39 13.89
CA ASP A 429 -21.58 -13.35 13.92
C ASP A 429 -20.18 -13.97 13.84
N LEU A 430 -19.92 -15.07 14.54
CA LEU A 430 -18.62 -15.77 14.50
C LEU A 430 -18.27 -16.28 13.10
N ALA A 431 -19.24 -16.82 12.36
CA ALA A 431 -19.05 -17.27 10.97
C ALA A 431 -18.65 -16.11 10.03
N ASP A 432 -19.25 -14.93 10.22
CA ASP A 432 -18.91 -13.72 9.46
C ASP A 432 -17.52 -13.18 9.84
N ASN A 433 -17.17 -13.22 11.13
CA ASN A 433 -15.84 -12.82 11.61
C ASN A 433 -14.74 -13.73 11.05
N ILE A 434 -14.91 -15.06 11.10
CA ILE A 434 -13.94 -16.00 10.52
C ILE A 434 -13.76 -15.75 9.02
N ARG A 435 -14.84 -15.47 8.29
CA ARG A 435 -14.76 -15.14 6.86
C ARG A 435 -13.96 -13.88 6.60
N THR A 436 -14.25 -12.82 7.34
CA THR A 436 -13.52 -11.55 7.27
C THR A 436 -12.03 -11.76 7.60
N LEU A 437 -11.71 -12.59 8.59
CA LEU A 437 -10.34 -12.92 8.96
C LEU A 437 -9.58 -13.63 7.81
N ILE A 438 -10.21 -14.60 7.14
CA ILE A 438 -9.60 -15.30 6.00
C ILE A 438 -9.35 -14.32 4.84
N TYR A 439 -10.31 -13.44 4.57
CA TYR A 439 -10.21 -12.45 3.49
C TYR A 439 -9.10 -11.41 3.75
N ILE A 440 -9.03 -10.86 4.97
CA ILE A 440 -8.06 -9.82 5.34
C ILE A 440 -6.62 -10.29 5.17
N PHE A 441 -6.35 -11.57 5.39
CA PHE A 441 -5.02 -12.14 5.18
C PHE A 441 -4.59 -12.15 3.70
N GLY A 442 -5.52 -12.47 2.80
CA GLY A 442 -5.26 -12.39 1.36
C GLY A 442 -5.04 -10.95 0.91
N ASP A 443 -5.86 -10.02 1.42
CA ASP A 443 -5.78 -8.62 1.06
C ASP A 443 -4.51 -7.92 1.60
N MET A 444 -4.07 -8.25 2.82
CA MET A 444 -2.84 -7.71 3.41
C MET A 444 -1.61 -8.07 2.55
N LEU A 445 -1.54 -9.29 1.99
CA LEU A 445 -0.45 -9.69 1.10
C LEU A 445 -0.46 -8.90 -0.22
N ASN A 446 -1.64 -8.63 -0.79
CA ASN A 446 -1.78 -7.84 -2.01
C ASN A 446 -1.40 -6.36 -1.79
N SER A 447 -1.78 -5.81 -0.63
CA SER A 447 -1.53 -4.43 -0.23
C SER A 447 -0.05 -4.09 -0.13
N VAL A 448 0.76 -5.08 0.26
CA VAL A 448 2.22 -4.94 0.30
C VAL A 448 2.82 -4.78 -1.10
N GLY A 449 2.17 -5.35 -2.14
CA GLY A 449 2.58 -5.15 -3.53
C GLY A 449 2.45 -3.69 -3.99
N ALA A 450 1.35 -3.01 -3.61
CA ALA A 450 1.16 -1.58 -3.90
C ALA A 450 2.19 -0.71 -3.15
N ALA A 451 2.40 -0.99 -1.86
CA ALA A 451 3.45 -0.33 -1.08
C ALA A 451 4.85 -0.54 -1.69
N GLY A 452 5.14 -1.73 -2.21
CA GLY A 452 6.38 -2.05 -2.91
C GLY A 452 6.67 -1.15 -4.10
N LYS A 453 5.66 -0.86 -4.94
CA LYS A 453 5.80 0.05 -6.09
C LYS A 453 6.05 1.50 -5.69
N VAL A 454 5.44 1.95 -4.59
CA VAL A 454 5.67 3.30 -4.05
C VAL A 454 7.09 3.41 -3.49
N PHE A 455 7.54 2.41 -2.73
CA PHE A 455 8.89 2.40 -2.18
C PHE A 455 9.97 2.26 -3.25
N GLU A 456 9.70 1.52 -4.33
CA GLU A 456 10.59 1.45 -5.50
C GLU A 456 10.94 2.84 -6.03
N TYR A 457 9.97 3.76 -6.12
CA TYR A 457 10.22 5.13 -6.57
C TYR A 457 10.78 6.03 -5.47
N LEU A 458 10.38 5.80 -4.23
CA LEU A 458 10.87 6.59 -3.09
C LEU A 458 12.36 6.32 -2.80
N ASP A 459 12.82 5.09 -3.01
CA ASP A 459 14.19 4.64 -2.74
C ASP A 459 15.12 4.74 -3.94
N ARG A 460 14.56 5.02 -5.12
CA ARG A 460 15.36 5.12 -6.34
C ARG A 460 16.34 6.26 -6.22
N GLU A 461 17.63 5.92 -6.24
CA GLU A 461 18.68 6.92 -6.37
C GLU A 461 18.77 7.38 -7.84
N PRO A 462 18.77 8.69 -8.11
CA PRO A 462 18.92 9.22 -9.46
C PRO A 462 20.25 8.79 -10.07
N GLN A 463 20.24 8.39 -11.35
CA GLN A 463 21.47 8.00 -12.06
C GLN A 463 22.39 9.20 -12.29
N VAL A 464 21.80 10.38 -12.51
CA VAL A 464 22.54 11.63 -12.62
C VAL A 464 22.66 12.25 -11.24
N SER A 465 23.84 12.13 -10.63
CA SER A 465 24.13 12.76 -9.33
C SER A 465 24.06 14.29 -9.43
N THR A 466 23.43 14.94 -8.46
CA THR A 466 23.39 16.40 -8.28
C THR A 466 24.30 16.91 -7.15
N LYS A 467 25.18 16.03 -6.61
CA LYS A 467 26.00 16.28 -5.41
C LYS A 467 27.19 17.24 -5.58
N GLY A 468 27.35 17.88 -6.74
CA GLY A 468 28.45 18.82 -6.97
C GLY A 468 28.37 20.02 -6.02
N THR A 469 29.51 20.54 -5.57
CA THR A 469 29.60 21.63 -4.59
C THR A 469 30.27 22.89 -5.14
N LEU A 470 30.82 22.84 -6.36
CA LEU A 470 31.60 23.93 -6.91
C LEU A 470 30.68 25.08 -7.36
N GLN A 471 30.96 26.28 -6.84
CA GLN A 471 30.19 27.50 -7.09
C GLN A 471 31.15 28.72 -7.21
N PRO A 472 31.89 28.84 -8.32
CA PRO A 472 32.83 29.94 -8.50
C PRO A 472 32.08 31.28 -8.61
N GLU A 473 32.66 32.35 -8.07
CA GLU A 473 32.05 33.68 -8.11
C GLU A 473 31.99 34.23 -9.54
N THR A 474 33.06 34.00 -10.30
CA THR A 474 33.20 34.38 -11.71
C THR A 474 33.24 33.13 -12.59
N LEU A 475 32.51 33.17 -13.71
CA LEU A 475 32.45 32.12 -14.71
C LEU A 475 32.64 32.76 -16.07
N THR A 476 33.65 32.32 -16.83
CA THR A 476 33.93 32.84 -18.17
C THR A 476 33.05 32.20 -19.24
N GLY A 477 32.54 30.99 -18.99
CA GLY A 477 31.62 30.31 -19.91
C GLY A 477 32.31 29.59 -21.06
N HIS A 478 33.56 29.17 -20.88
CA HIS A 478 34.31 28.35 -21.84
C HIS A 478 33.86 26.89 -21.71
N VAL A 479 33.32 26.30 -22.78
CA VAL A 479 32.77 24.93 -22.75
C VAL A 479 33.57 24.04 -23.70
N GLN A 480 34.00 22.87 -23.23
CA GLN A 480 34.75 21.92 -24.05
C GLN A 480 34.18 20.50 -23.92
N PHE A 481 33.83 19.91 -25.05
CA PHE A 481 33.44 18.51 -25.20
C PHE A 481 34.69 17.70 -25.57
N HIS A 482 35.07 16.70 -24.77
CA HIS A 482 36.27 15.89 -24.98
C HIS A 482 35.92 14.42 -25.27
N ASN A 483 36.12 13.99 -26.52
CA ASN A 483 36.01 12.60 -26.98
C ASN A 483 34.74 11.86 -26.50
N LEU A 484 33.58 12.52 -26.65
CA LEU A 484 32.34 12.03 -26.08
C LEU A 484 31.72 10.89 -26.88
N SER A 485 31.30 9.87 -26.14
CA SER A 485 30.41 8.83 -26.66
C SER A 485 29.16 8.70 -25.81
N PHE A 486 28.00 8.65 -26.46
CA PHE A 486 26.71 8.61 -25.77
C PHE A 486 25.65 7.84 -26.56
N SER A 487 24.85 7.06 -25.82
CA SER A 487 23.60 6.44 -26.26
C SER A 487 22.50 6.76 -25.24
N TYR A 488 21.27 7.00 -25.71
CA TYR A 488 20.14 7.19 -24.80
C TYR A 488 19.82 5.91 -24.01
N PRO A 489 19.35 6.01 -22.75
CA PRO A 489 18.98 4.85 -21.94
C PRO A 489 17.93 3.95 -22.59
N THR A 490 17.01 4.55 -23.36
CA THR A 490 15.94 3.84 -24.10
C THR A 490 16.46 3.05 -25.30
N ARG A 491 17.64 3.39 -25.84
CA ARG A 491 18.22 2.81 -27.06
C ARG A 491 19.74 2.66 -26.94
N GLN A 492 20.19 1.79 -26.04
CA GLN A 492 21.62 1.61 -25.75
C GLN A 492 22.44 1.12 -26.95
N GLU A 493 21.83 0.32 -27.84
CA GLU A 493 22.52 -0.26 -29.00
C GLU A 493 22.92 0.78 -30.07
N ARG A 494 22.22 1.92 -30.14
CA ARG A 494 22.51 2.96 -31.12
C ARG A 494 23.28 4.09 -30.47
N LYS A 495 24.59 4.14 -30.73
CA LYS A 495 25.45 5.28 -30.35
C LYS A 495 25.06 6.51 -31.17
N VAL A 496 24.63 7.57 -30.48
CA VAL A 496 24.26 8.86 -31.10
C VAL A 496 25.49 9.73 -31.30
N LEU A 497 26.38 9.78 -30.30
CA LEU A 497 27.67 10.47 -30.37
C LEU A 497 28.80 9.44 -30.29
N GLN A 498 29.84 9.61 -31.11
CA GLN A 498 31.00 8.73 -31.18
C GLN A 498 32.28 9.57 -31.32
N GLY A 499 33.06 9.63 -30.24
CA GLY A 499 34.30 10.41 -30.19
C GLY A 499 34.15 11.90 -30.47
N PHE A 500 32.99 12.48 -30.13
CA PHE A 500 32.67 13.88 -30.45
C PHE A 500 33.49 14.84 -29.58
N SER A 501 34.20 15.78 -30.23
CA SER A 501 34.97 16.82 -29.54
C SER A 501 34.65 18.18 -30.15
N LEU A 502 34.41 19.18 -29.31
CA LEU A 502 34.02 20.53 -29.70
C LEU A 502 34.48 21.52 -28.63
N GLU A 503 35.06 22.65 -29.03
CA GLU A 503 35.41 23.74 -28.13
C GLU A 503 34.53 24.96 -28.44
N LEU A 504 33.94 25.54 -27.40
CA LEU A 504 33.09 26.71 -27.45
C LEU A 504 33.73 27.83 -26.64
N ARG A 505 34.10 28.92 -27.31
CA ARG A 505 34.86 30.03 -26.71
C ARG A 505 33.93 31.12 -26.18
N PRO A 506 34.27 31.75 -25.03
CA PRO A 506 33.58 32.94 -24.57
C PRO A 506 33.59 34.06 -25.62
N GLY A 507 32.58 34.90 -25.57
CA GLY A 507 32.21 35.98 -26.48
C GLY A 507 31.60 35.55 -27.81
N GLN A 508 31.60 34.26 -28.17
CA GLN A 508 31.32 33.83 -29.54
C GLN A 508 29.90 33.28 -29.72
N LEU A 509 29.31 33.57 -30.88
CA LEU A 509 28.12 32.87 -31.36
C LEU A 509 28.58 31.61 -32.10
N THR A 510 28.20 30.43 -31.63
CA THR A 510 28.48 29.17 -32.35
C THR A 510 27.19 28.57 -32.89
N ALA A 511 27.20 28.21 -34.17
CA ALA A 511 26.11 27.50 -34.81
C ALA A 511 26.45 26.01 -34.95
N LEU A 512 25.63 25.13 -34.37
CA LEU A 512 25.75 23.68 -34.57
C LEU A 512 24.77 23.25 -35.66
N VAL A 513 25.30 22.88 -36.83
CA VAL A 513 24.51 22.55 -38.02
C VAL A 513 24.65 21.06 -38.35
N GLY A 514 23.55 20.41 -38.71
CA GLY A 514 23.60 19.01 -39.15
C GLY A 514 22.22 18.44 -39.53
N PRO A 515 22.18 17.26 -40.16
CA PRO A 515 20.93 16.61 -40.54
C PRO A 515 20.08 16.26 -39.30
N SER A 516 18.77 16.12 -39.50
CA SER A 516 17.86 15.66 -38.43
C SER A 516 18.31 14.29 -37.90
N GLY A 517 18.36 14.16 -36.56
CA GLY A 517 18.89 12.97 -35.90
C GLY A 517 20.42 12.89 -35.80
N GLY A 518 21.16 13.93 -36.21
CA GLY A 518 22.62 14.01 -36.09
C GLY A 518 23.17 14.23 -34.67
N GLY A 519 22.32 14.27 -33.64
CA GLY A 519 22.74 14.40 -32.24
C GLY A 519 22.84 15.82 -31.70
N LYS A 520 22.35 16.84 -32.42
CA LYS A 520 22.43 18.25 -32.03
C LYS A 520 21.75 18.54 -30.68
N SER A 521 20.48 18.17 -30.54
CA SER A 521 19.72 18.29 -29.27
C SER A 521 20.30 17.39 -28.17
N THR A 522 21.03 16.32 -28.53
CA THR A 522 21.75 15.48 -27.58
C THR A 522 22.93 16.24 -26.96
N CYS A 523 23.67 17.05 -27.73
CA CYS A 523 24.72 17.92 -27.20
C CYS A 523 24.17 18.92 -26.17
N VAL A 524 23.01 19.53 -26.44
CA VAL A 524 22.32 20.41 -25.48
C VAL A 524 21.94 19.64 -24.21
N SER A 525 21.33 18.47 -24.38
CA SER A 525 20.88 17.66 -23.25
C SER A 525 22.04 17.22 -22.34
N LEU A 526 23.22 16.97 -22.92
CA LEU A 526 24.43 16.64 -22.16
C LEU A 526 25.04 17.87 -21.48
N LEU A 527 25.03 19.04 -22.12
CA LEU A 527 25.51 20.30 -21.55
C LEU A 527 24.63 20.78 -20.38
N GLU A 528 23.31 20.63 -20.51
CA GLU A 528 22.33 20.84 -19.42
C GLU A 528 22.36 19.72 -18.36
N ARG A 529 23.26 18.74 -18.47
CA ARG A 529 23.40 17.63 -17.52
C ARG A 529 22.09 16.85 -17.30
N PHE A 530 21.24 16.78 -18.32
CA PHE A 530 20.05 15.92 -18.31
C PHE A 530 20.43 14.44 -18.42
N TYR A 531 21.59 14.18 -19.05
CA TYR A 531 22.21 12.88 -19.20
C TYR A 531 23.69 12.93 -18.81
N GLN A 532 24.27 11.77 -18.51
CA GLN A 532 25.71 11.62 -18.36
C GLN A 532 26.29 10.91 -19.59
N PRO A 533 27.45 11.37 -20.11
CA PRO A 533 28.14 10.68 -21.18
C PRO A 533 28.67 9.32 -20.69
N GLN A 534 28.76 8.35 -21.60
CA GLN A 534 29.28 7.01 -21.29
C GLN A 534 30.81 6.97 -21.35
N GLN A 535 31.40 7.76 -22.25
CA GLN A 535 32.84 7.97 -22.38
C GLN A 535 33.11 9.43 -22.72
N GLY A 536 34.29 9.92 -22.33
CA GLY A 536 34.67 11.33 -22.45
C GLY A 536 34.08 12.19 -21.34
N GLU A 537 34.37 13.49 -21.38
CA GLU A 537 33.89 14.44 -20.39
C GLU A 537 33.56 15.80 -21.02
N ILE A 538 32.75 16.58 -20.30
CA ILE A 538 32.42 17.95 -20.68
C ILE A 538 32.97 18.85 -19.59
N LEU A 539 33.80 19.79 -20.01
CA LEU A 539 34.46 20.76 -19.14
C LEU A 539 33.79 22.13 -19.31
N LEU A 540 33.58 22.82 -18.20
CA LEU A 540 33.19 24.23 -18.13
C LEU A 540 34.32 24.96 -17.41
N ASP A 541 34.92 25.96 -18.05
CA ASP A 541 36.12 26.69 -17.59
C ASP A 541 37.25 25.74 -17.12
N GLY A 542 37.44 24.63 -17.84
CA GLY A 542 38.47 23.61 -17.55
C GLY A 542 38.11 22.61 -16.44
N LEU A 543 36.94 22.73 -15.80
CA LEU A 543 36.48 21.81 -14.75
C LEU A 543 35.32 20.93 -15.22
N PRO A 544 35.23 19.65 -14.81
CA PRO A 544 34.14 18.77 -15.23
C PRO A 544 32.77 19.30 -14.80
N LEU A 545 31.76 19.26 -15.69
CA LEU A 545 30.37 19.67 -15.39
C LEU A 545 29.80 19.01 -14.12
N GLN A 546 30.30 17.83 -13.75
CA GLN A 546 29.84 17.06 -12.62
C GLN A 546 30.19 17.69 -11.26
N SER A 547 31.29 18.45 -11.18
CA SER A 547 31.75 19.09 -9.94
C SER A 547 30.90 20.30 -9.55
N TYR A 548 30.25 20.94 -10.53
CA TYR A 548 29.39 22.10 -10.32
C TYR A 548 28.12 21.75 -9.55
N GLN A 549 27.72 22.66 -8.66
CA GLN A 549 26.42 22.58 -8.00
C GLN A 549 25.29 22.76 -9.01
N HIS A 550 24.30 21.88 -8.97
CA HIS A 550 23.20 21.84 -9.95
C HIS A 550 22.43 23.17 -10.06
N HIS A 551 22.09 23.81 -8.93
CA HIS A 551 21.40 25.11 -8.95
C HIS A 551 22.25 26.24 -9.52
N TYR A 552 23.57 26.22 -9.29
CA TYR A 552 24.48 27.19 -9.86
C TYR A 552 24.60 27.02 -11.38
N LEU A 553 24.74 25.76 -11.83
CA LEU A 553 24.84 25.42 -13.24
C LEU A 553 23.63 25.94 -14.03
N HIS A 554 22.41 25.63 -13.62
CA HIS A 554 21.18 26.08 -14.30
C HIS A 554 20.78 27.55 -14.05
N ARG A 555 21.56 28.27 -13.25
CA ARG A 555 21.51 29.73 -13.16
C ARG A 555 22.45 30.38 -14.18
N LYS A 556 23.62 29.77 -14.42
CA LYS A 556 24.64 30.28 -15.34
C LYS A 556 24.48 29.78 -16.77
N ILE A 557 23.86 28.63 -16.98
CA ILE A 557 23.47 28.09 -18.27
C ILE A 557 21.95 28.17 -18.37
N ALA A 558 21.45 28.76 -19.45
CA ALA A 558 20.03 28.83 -19.74
C ALA A 558 19.75 28.29 -21.16
N MET A 559 18.68 27.52 -21.26
CA MET A 559 18.23 26.92 -22.52
C MET A 559 16.83 27.41 -22.87
N VAL A 560 16.64 27.78 -24.14
CA VAL A 560 15.34 27.97 -24.77
C VAL A 560 15.15 26.84 -25.77
N GLY A 561 14.22 25.94 -25.46
CA GLY A 561 13.90 24.79 -26.32
C GLY A 561 12.97 25.16 -27.49
N GLN A 562 12.95 24.29 -28.49
CA GLN A 562 12.14 24.42 -29.71
C GLN A 562 10.64 24.64 -29.41
N GLU A 563 10.06 23.82 -28.52
CA GLU A 563 8.69 23.96 -28.00
C GLU A 563 8.73 24.37 -26.52
N PRO A 564 8.65 25.67 -26.20
CA PRO A 564 8.73 26.12 -24.81
C PRO A 564 7.51 25.71 -24.01
N VAL A 565 7.75 25.10 -22.85
CA VAL A 565 6.71 24.72 -21.90
C VAL A 565 6.45 25.88 -20.93
N LEU A 566 5.21 26.37 -20.93
CA LEU A 566 4.70 27.29 -19.92
C LEU A 566 3.87 26.53 -18.89
N PHE A 567 4.00 26.90 -17.62
CA PHE A 567 3.21 26.35 -16.53
C PHE A 567 1.92 27.15 -16.36
N SER A 568 0.85 26.51 -15.88
CA SER A 568 -0.38 27.21 -15.51
C SER A 568 -0.09 28.23 -14.42
N GLY A 569 -0.63 29.44 -14.56
CA GLY A 569 -0.27 30.61 -13.74
C GLY A 569 -0.07 31.85 -14.60
N SER A 570 0.29 32.96 -13.97
CA SER A 570 0.41 34.23 -14.68
C SER A 570 1.62 34.27 -15.64
N VAL A 571 1.60 35.17 -16.61
CA VAL A 571 2.79 35.48 -17.44
C VAL A 571 3.97 35.88 -16.56
N LYS A 572 3.73 36.69 -15.52
CA LYS A 572 4.74 37.08 -14.53
C LYS A 572 5.39 35.87 -13.86
N ASP A 573 4.60 34.92 -13.39
CA ASP A 573 5.09 33.71 -12.71
C ASP A 573 5.89 32.83 -13.67
N ASN A 574 5.50 32.80 -14.94
CA ASN A 574 6.21 32.07 -15.99
C ASN A 574 7.57 32.71 -16.33
N ILE A 575 7.68 34.05 -16.35
CA ILE A 575 8.96 34.72 -16.58
C ILE A 575 9.87 34.57 -15.35
N ALA A 576 9.33 34.77 -14.14
CA ALA A 576 10.07 34.63 -12.88
C ALA A 576 10.27 33.17 -12.41
N TYR A 577 10.01 32.19 -13.26
CA TYR A 577 9.97 30.78 -12.87
C TYR A 577 11.30 30.30 -12.29
N GLY A 578 11.27 29.87 -11.02
CA GLY A 578 12.43 29.39 -10.26
C GLY A 578 13.25 30.48 -9.57
N LEU A 579 12.80 31.74 -9.59
CA LEU A 579 13.40 32.86 -8.85
C LEU A 579 12.50 33.22 -7.65
N ALA A 580 13.10 33.38 -6.47
CA ALA A 580 12.38 33.87 -5.29
C ALA A 580 12.26 35.40 -5.34
N ASP A 581 11.07 35.94 -5.04
CA ASP A 581 10.79 37.37 -4.84
C ASP A 581 11.34 38.31 -5.93
N CYS A 582 11.02 38.02 -7.20
CA CYS A 582 11.39 38.89 -8.32
C CYS A 582 10.47 40.13 -8.40
N SER A 583 11.07 41.33 -8.42
CA SER A 583 10.32 42.57 -8.63
C SER A 583 9.69 42.61 -10.02
N LEU A 584 8.51 43.23 -10.12
CA LEU A 584 7.81 43.38 -11.41
C LEU A 584 8.65 44.16 -12.43
N GLU A 585 9.45 45.12 -11.97
CA GLU A 585 10.36 45.90 -12.81
C GLU A 585 11.38 45.02 -13.52
N ARG A 586 12.01 44.06 -12.82
CA ARG A 586 12.94 43.11 -13.44
C ARG A 586 12.24 42.20 -14.45
N VAL A 587 11.01 41.80 -14.15
CA VAL A 587 10.18 41.00 -15.08
C VAL A 587 9.85 41.79 -16.35
N GLN A 588 9.45 43.05 -16.20
CA GLN A 588 9.17 43.94 -17.32
C GLN A 588 10.41 44.20 -18.16
N GLU A 589 11.56 44.40 -17.52
CA GLU A 589 12.82 44.62 -18.22
C GLU A 589 13.26 43.39 -19.03
N ALA A 590 13.19 42.19 -18.43
CA ALA A 590 13.43 40.95 -19.16
C ALA A 590 12.45 40.75 -20.32
N ALA A 591 11.18 41.11 -20.14
CA ALA A 591 10.18 41.04 -21.19
C ALA A 591 10.41 42.06 -22.31
N ARG A 592 10.90 43.27 -22.01
CA ARG A 592 11.29 44.26 -23.04
C ARG A 592 12.47 43.74 -23.85
N ARG A 593 13.50 43.22 -23.18
CA ARG A 593 14.68 42.62 -23.83
C ARG A 593 14.33 41.43 -24.72
N ALA A 594 13.27 40.70 -24.40
CA ALA A 594 12.77 39.57 -25.21
C ALA A 594 11.70 39.96 -26.25
N ASN A 595 11.44 41.26 -26.45
CA ASN A 595 10.35 41.78 -27.29
C ASN A 595 8.96 41.21 -26.93
N ALA A 596 8.75 40.85 -25.66
CA ALA A 596 7.51 40.30 -25.16
C ALA A 596 6.59 41.35 -24.53
N HIS A 597 7.14 42.49 -24.11
CA HIS A 597 6.39 43.49 -23.34
C HIS A 597 5.18 44.07 -24.09
N SER A 598 5.30 44.28 -25.41
CA SER A 598 4.26 44.86 -26.25
C SER A 598 2.99 44.01 -26.27
N PHE A 599 3.10 42.73 -26.61
CA PHE A 599 1.95 41.82 -26.64
C PHE A 599 1.44 41.51 -25.23
N ILE A 600 2.33 41.35 -24.24
CA ILE A 600 1.91 41.10 -22.85
C ILE A 600 1.04 42.25 -22.35
N SER A 601 1.37 43.50 -22.70
CA SER A 601 0.59 44.69 -22.28
C SER A 601 -0.76 44.80 -22.98
N GLN A 602 -0.96 44.10 -24.11
CA GLN A 602 -2.23 44.06 -24.84
C GLN A 602 -3.19 42.97 -24.31
N LEU A 603 -2.69 42.04 -23.48
CA LEU A 603 -3.53 41.04 -22.82
C LEU A 603 -4.46 41.71 -21.80
N GLU A 604 -5.66 41.15 -21.61
CA GLU A 604 -6.71 41.72 -20.74
C GLU A 604 -6.22 42.04 -19.31
N LYS A 605 -5.31 41.23 -18.76
CA LYS A 605 -4.74 41.41 -17.41
C LYS A 605 -3.24 41.70 -17.43
N GLY A 606 -2.68 42.06 -18.58
CA GLY A 606 -1.26 42.33 -18.71
C GLY A 606 -0.39 41.14 -18.26
N TYR A 607 0.55 41.40 -17.35
CA TYR A 607 1.44 40.40 -16.74
C TYR A 607 0.74 39.40 -15.81
N ASP A 608 -0.45 39.73 -15.30
CA ASP A 608 -1.25 38.86 -14.43
C ASP A 608 -2.19 37.94 -15.23
N THR A 609 -2.10 37.96 -16.56
CA THR A 609 -2.87 37.07 -17.44
C THR A 609 -2.44 35.62 -17.23
N ASP A 610 -3.40 34.73 -16.97
CA ASP A 610 -3.16 33.30 -16.87
C ASP A 610 -2.93 32.69 -18.26
N VAL A 611 -1.83 31.98 -18.46
CA VAL A 611 -1.48 31.40 -19.77
C VAL A 611 -2.20 30.08 -20.07
N GLY A 612 -2.88 29.50 -19.07
CA GLY A 612 -3.59 28.23 -19.19
C GLY A 612 -2.67 26.99 -19.22
N GLU A 613 -3.26 25.79 -19.33
CA GLU A 613 -2.50 24.54 -19.35
C GLU A 613 -1.53 24.50 -20.54
N ARG A 614 -0.23 24.33 -20.26
CA ARG A 614 0.85 24.33 -21.27
C ARG A 614 0.86 25.58 -22.17
N GLY A 615 0.36 26.71 -21.65
CA GLY A 615 0.27 27.95 -22.42
C GLY A 615 -0.77 27.91 -23.54
N GLY A 616 -1.81 27.08 -23.46
CA GLY A 616 -2.80 26.88 -24.54
C GLY A 616 -3.48 28.14 -25.06
N GLN A 617 -3.44 29.26 -24.33
CA GLN A 617 -4.02 30.54 -24.72
C GLN A 617 -3.08 31.43 -25.55
N LEU A 618 -1.82 31.03 -25.74
CA LEU A 618 -0.81 31.80 -26.45
C LEU A 618 -0.37 31.10 -27.74
N SER A 619 -0.03 31.91 -28.74
CA SER A 619 0.60 31.45 -29.98
C SER A 619 2.00 30.90 -29.74
N GLY A 620 2.53 30.11 -30.68
CA GLY A 620 3.88 29.54 -30.59
C GLY A 620 4.98 30.60 -30.40
N GLY A 621 4.91 31.69 -31.16
CA GLY A 621 5.88 32.81 -31.06
C GLY A 621 5.79 33.55 -29.73
N GLU A 622 4.60 33.75 -29.17
CA GLU A 622 4.43 34.35 -27.83
C GLU A 622 5.02 33.46 -26.73
N LYS A 623 4.84 32.13 -26.82
CA LYS A 623 5.48 31.18 -25.90
C LYS A 623 7.00 31.26 -25.95
N GLN A 624 7.56 31.37 -27.15
CA GLN A 624 9.01 31.52 -27.33
C GLN A 624 9.52 32.82 -26.73
N ARG A 625 8.87 33.96 -26.98
CA ARG A 625 9.27 35.25 -26.39
C ARG A 625 9.22 35.23 -24.86
N ILE A 626 8.22 34.59 -24.25
CA ILE A 626 8.16 34.40 -22.80
C ILE A 626 9.29 33.50 -22.31
N ALA A 627 9.63 32.44 -23.04
CA ALA A 627 10.73 31.55 -22.68
C ALA A 627 12.10 32.25 -22.81
N ILE A 628 12.28 33.11 -23.80
CA ILE A 628 13.46 33.98 -23.92
C ILE A 628 13.53 34.93 -22.72
N ALA A 629 12.42 35.59 -22.35
CA ALA A 629 12.38 36.45 -21.16
C ALA A 629 12.74 35.67 -19.88
N ARG A 630 12.24 34.43 -19.74
CA ARG A 630 12.58 33.50 -18.64
C ARG A 630 14.07 33.12 -18.62
N ALA A 631 14.72 33.02 -19.77
CA ALA A 631 16.15 32.78 -19.85
C ALA A 631 16.95 34.06 -19.48
N LEU A 632 16.57 35.21 -20.03
CA LEU A 632 17.29 36.48 -19.86
C LEU A 632 17.24 37.03 -18.43
N ILE A 633 16.13 36.85 -17.70
CA ILE A 633 16.01 37.32 -16.31
C ILE A 633 17.01 36.65 -15.36
N ARG A 634 17.58 35.49 -15.75
CA ARG A 634 18.60 34.77 -14.96
C ARG A 634 20.02 35.29 -15.17
N GLU A 635 20.23 36.17 -16.15
CA GLU A 635 21.54 36.69 -16.54
C GLU A 635 22.57 35.55 -16.77
N PRO A 636 22.27 34.61 -17.69
CA PRO A 636 23.12 33.45 -17.94
C PRO A 636 24.45 33.87 -18.58
N GLN A 637 25.50 33.07 -18.36
CA GLN A 637 26.79 33.19 -19.03
C GLN A 637 26.85 32.36 -20.32
N VAL A 638 26.08 31.28 -20.37
CA VAL A 638 25.91 30.41 -21.55
C VAL A 638 24.42 30.38 -21.88
N LEU A 639 24.05 30.87 -23.06
CA LEU A 639 22.68 30.83 -23.57
C LEU A 639 22.58 29.85 -24.73
N ILE A 640 21.66 28.89 -24.65
CA ILE A 640 21.42 27.88 -25.67
C ILE A 640 20.06 28.13 -26.31
N LEU A 641 20.02 28.22 -27.64
CA LEU A 641 18.83 28.42 -28.44
C LEU A 641 18.66 27.24 -29.40
N ASP A 642 17.63 26.43 -29.18
CA ASP A 642 17.30 25.26 -30.02
C ASP A 642 16.18 25.63 -31.01
N GLU A 643 16.51 25.83 -32.29
CA GLU A 643 15.58 26.15 -33.40
C GLU A 643 14.66 27.38 -33.21
N VAL A 644 14.99 28.27 -32.28
CA VAL A 644 14.16 29.44 -31.90
C VAL A 644 13.99 30.46 -33.05
N THR A 645 14.90 30.45 -34.02
CA THR A 645 14.93 31.37 -35.16
C THR A 645 13.84 31.11 -36.20
N SER A 646 13.27 29.90 -36.24
CA SER A 646 12.23 29.53 -37.22
C SER A 646 10.85 30.13 -36.93
N ALA A 647 10.59 30.53 -35.68
CA ALA A 647 9.31 31.04 -35.21
C ALA A 647 9.37 32.49 -34.66
N LEU A 648 10.53 33.13 -34.79
CA LEU A 648 10.69 34.56 -34.57
C LEU A 648 10.42 35.30 -35.88
N ASP A 649 9.56 36.33 -35.84
CA ASP A 649 9.40 37.26 -36.96
C ASP A 649 10.76 37.87 -37.34
N THR A 650 10.96 38.19 -38.62
CA THR A 650 12.21 38.70 -39.19
C THR A 650 12.80 39.91 -38.44
N GLU A 651 11.97 40.76 -37.82
CA GLU A 651 12.41 41.86 -36.94
C GLU A 651 12.99 41.37 -35.59
N SER A 652 12.38 40.36 -34.99
CA SER A 652 12.84 39.80 -33.70
C SER A 652 14.13 39.00 -33.88
N GLU A 653 14.27 38.34 -35.03
CA GLU A 653 15.48 37.61 -35.40
C GLU A 653 16.70 38.54 -35.55
N HIS A 654 16.51 39.74 -36.10
CA HIS A 654 17.58 40.73 -36.27
C HIS A 654 18.09 41.30 -34.94
N MET A 655 17.20 41.51 -33.95
CA MET A 655 17.58 42.02 -32.62
C MET A 655 18.26 40.96 -31.75
N VAL A 656 17.87 39.69 -31.86
CA VAL A 656 18.53 38.58 -31.14
C VAL A 656 19.91 38.27 -31.76
N ARG A 657 20.08 38.45 -33.08
CA ARG A 657 21.35 38.20 -33.80
C ARG A 657 22.33 39.39 -33.80
N HIS A 658 21.83 40.62 -33.79
CA HIS A 658 22.63 41.84 -33.88
C HIS A 658 22.13 42.89 -32.87
N PRO A 659 22.64 42.89 -31.63
CA PRO A 659 22.41 43.99 -30.72
C PRO A 659 23.21 45.20 -31.22
N SER A 660 22.50 46.18 -31.78
CA SER A 660 23.09 47.42 -32.29
C SER A 660 23.80 48.20 -31.18
N SER A 661 25.05 48.58 -31.42
CA SER A 661 25.94 49.33 -30.52
C SER A 661 25.54 50.79 -30.27
N HIS A 662 24.29 51.19 -30.55
CA HIS A 662 23.86 52.59 -30.59
C HIS A 662 22.71 52.96 -29.65
N GLU A 663 22.24 52.07 -28.77
CA GLU A 663 21.33 52.43 -27.68
C GLU A 663 22.05 52.51 -26.33
N PRO A 664 21.72 53.48 -25.45
CA PRO A 664 22.44 53.72 -24.19
C PRO A 664 22.21 52.66 -23.10
N TYR A 665 21.50 51.58 -23.41
CA TYR A 665 21.36 50.42 -22.53
C TYR A 665 22.37 49.36 -22.96
N SER A 666 23.57 49.42 -22.37
CA SER A 666 24.64 48.46 -22.57
C SER A 666 24.12 47.02 -22.41
N PHE A 667 24.08 46.28 -23.52
CA PHE A 667 23.89 44.83 -23.51
C PHE A 667 25.05 44.19 -22.72
N SER A 668 24.82 43.80 -21.47
CA SER A 668 25.62 42.74 -20.85
C SER A 668 25.11 41.41 -21.42
N LEU A 669 25.59 41.08 -22.63
CA LEU A 669 25.32 39.78 -23.23
C LEU A 669 25.87 38.67 -22.33
N PRO A 670 25.24 37.49 -22.34
CA PRO A 670 25.91 36.27 -21.91
C PRO A 670 27.27 36.17 -22.57
N SER A 671 28.25 35.63 -21.85
CA SER A 671 29.55 35.34 -22.45
C SER A 671 29.42 34.45 -23.69
N PHE A 672 28.38 33.65 -23.89
CA PHE A 672 28.31 32.77 -25.07
C PHE A 672 26.87 32.45 -25.52
N ILE A 673 26.65 32.34 -26.85
CA ILE A 673 25.37 31.91 -27.45
C ILE A 673 25.61 30.68 -28.35
N LEU A 674 24.95 29.55 -28.05
CA LEU A 674 24.87 28.39 -28.94
C LEU A 674 23.53 28.41 -29.67
N SER A 675 23.55 28.46 -31.00
CA SER A 675 22.36 28.33 -31.83
C SER A 675 22.40 27.00 -32.58
N ILE A 676 21.33 26.21 -32.49
CA ILE A 676 21.23 24.92 -33.18
C ILE A 676 20.30 25.04 -34.37
N TRP A 677 20.78 24.59 -35.52
CA TRP A 677 20.11 24.60 -36.83
C TRP A 677 20.01 23.19 -37.41
#